data_AF-A0A818FQB2-F1
#
_entry.id   AF-A0A818FQB2-F1
#
_cell.length_a   1.000
_cell.length_b   1.000
_cell.length_c   1.000
_cell.angle_alpha   90.00
_cell.angle_beta   90.00
_cell.angle_gamma   90.00
#
_symmetry.space_group_name_H-M   'P 1'
#
loop_
_entity.id
_entity.type
_entity.pdbx_description
1 polymer ?
#
loop_
_entity_poly.entity_id
_entity_poly.type
_entity_poly.pdbx_seq_one_letter_code
_entity_poly.pdbx_strand_id
1 'polypeptide(L)'
;MKQLCLIRNKESPVNSGHNKMLTLDWNDHQLLMKFYELKPDEELIQLAQHIWQVTADEFKTKEQQEILRQRIYLKRLPTKTDQMVNQLLDDTQKTLSNPFLDQDQRSSFASRCSKTIIQCKFNLMIVELDELSIVMHRYDLTLANLNEKLSKLNEENSHIYTTALVNIIEEHFFRPSSDDRQQLIKSHHRRSNLFIYTKISSTLPFIEANIKLDVQPISILINGRKYVIPCQSYFSHKKRSEIAQKEYERISNIAKATIHNNQMSKTDERANKAFQELEQTMKDLYSKPLPSQLYRRARREHRRMKRLQTLLHSRPDIIVRRIDKGEGFYFGKTVTMDYKTEEYMNKTEAYQEMITDHSPLLDILRSTESVLDYLVKKKAITKGQRDKLIPNLNKLELAHLYSIPKVHKPQIPIRPIVAGIHASVTFVSKLLNDLLAPVYLEVAQETTFINSIGFARILEKYAEAGFLKLATNFIIIDVENLYTVIPRGGGINALIRFLEKYAKNNKIGPFNIDMILKMARLILDTNYFAYKNKYYQQKRGGAMGSAFTQVYANIYMLEWEQDLIQHQAAKHEIYGRYIDDIFMTTNEPLEEITKELDNAARKDVNIKIKYKISQTTEFLDMSITNYNGILKTSVFHKPTAVPYYLPYTSDHPNHIHRNIPYNALQRAARLCSNLHAFHSERLRIEVSLLLNNYPPKFITNQFLRFFQVNRVDLLIKRSDERSYQKLHQKLLNQPTIRETQCKTITNNIPLFLSLLEIKPWDPKVMYIPYKYEAGTTSNFPQHFHQWWKKNYLYQGSPAKRIQIRLIPRTNKTLQHFLIHKKPSKTILTIQT
;
A
#
# COMPACT_ATOMS: atom_id res chain seq x y z
N MET A 1 -59.06 9.27 19.92
CA MET A 1 -59.20 9.70 21.33
C MET A 1 -60.64 9.48 21.83
N LYS A 2 -60.99 8.24 22.17
CA LYS A 2 -61.97 7.86 23.21
C LYS A 2 -61.89 6.33 23.35
N GLN A 3 -61.60 5.88 24.57
CA GLN A 3 -61.27 4.52 25.01
C GLN A 3 -59.83 4.04 24.78
N LEU A 4 -58.94 4.42 25.71
CA LEU A 4 -58.17 3.50 26.56
C LEU A 4 -57.24 4.31 27.48
N CYS A 5 -57.80 4.80 28.59
CA CYS A 5 -57.09 5.33 29.76
C CYS A 5 -57.99 5.19 31.00
N LEU A 6 -57.68 4.20 31.84
CA LEU A 6 -57.99 4.07 33.27
C LEU A 6 -56.78 3.28 33.83
N ILE A 7 -55.88 3.84 34.66
CA ILE A 7 -55.99 3.96 36.13
C ILE A 7 -56.26 2.55 36.73
N ARG A 8 -55.44 1.89 37.57
CA ARG A 8 -54.48 2.36 38.59
C ARG A 8 -53.60 1.18 39.11
N ASN A 9 -52.38 1.55 39.52
CA ASN A 9 -51.43 0.95 40.47
C ASN A 9 -51.90 -0.16 41.44
N LYS A 10 -50.97 -1.08 41.78
CA LYS A 10 -50.32 -1.13 43.12
C LYS A 10 -49.11 -2.10 43.18
N GLU A 11 -48.32 -1.87 44.22
CA GLU A 11 -46.92 -2.29 44.50
C GLU A 11 -46.73 -3.77 44.92
N SER A 12 -45.45 -4.15 45.05
CA SER A 12 -44.79 -5.45 45.35
C SER A 12 -45.30 -6.23 46.59
N PRO A 13 -45.03 -7.55 46.77
CA PRO A 13 -43.71 -8.02 47.27
C PRO A 13 -43.24 -9.46 46.84
N VAL A 14 -41.94 -9.72 47.06
CA VAL A 14 -41.21 -10.95 47.48
C VAL A 14 -41.89 -12.35 47.43
N ASN A 15 -41.08 -13.37 47.03
CA ASN A 15 -41.26 -14.86 47.03
C ASN A 15 -42.17 -15.43 45.92
N SER A 16 -41.74 -16.38 45.08
CA SER A 16 -41.11 -17.67 45.39
C SER A 16 -40.08 -18.11 44.34
N GLY A 17 -39.03 -18.80 44.81
CA GLY A 17 -37.99 -19.36 43.97
C GLY A 17 -38.51 -20.50 43.09
N HIS A 18 -38.24 -20.42 41.79
CA HIS A 18 -38.13 -21.58 40.93
C HIS A 18 -36.86 -21.47 40.10
N ASN A 19 -35.85 -22.23 40.57
CA ASN A 19 -34.74 -22.71 39.76
C ASN A 19 -35.27 -23.18 38.41
N LYS A 20 -34.90 -22.51 37.31
CA LYS A 20 -34.93 -23.16 36.00
C LYS A 20 -33.87 -24.26 36.01
N MET A 21 -34.29 -25.45 36.43
CA MET A 21 -33.53 -26.70 36.29
C MET A 21 -33.06 -26.84 34.84
N LEU A 22 -31.78 -27.17 34.67
CA LEU A 22 -31.26 -27.62 33.37
C LEU A 22 -31.97 -28.93 33.03
N THR A 23 -32.57 -29.01 31.85
CA THR A 23 -32.97 -30.29 31.27
C THR A 23 -31.73 -30.94 30.66
N LEU A 24 -31.35 -32.09 31.21
CA LEU A 24 -30.31 -32.98 30.68
C LEU A 24 -30.64 -33.34 29.23
N ASP A 25 -29.66 -33.27 28.32
CA ASP A 25 -29.84 -33.83 26.98
C ASP A 25 -29.67 -35.36 27.00
N TRP A 26 -29.99 -36.03 25.90
CA TRP A 26 -29.98 -37.50 25.81
C TRP A 26 -28.56 -38.11 25.97
N ASN A 27 -27.52 -37.40 25.55
CA ASN A 27 -26.13 -37.84 25.73
C ASN A 27 -25.68 -37.65 27.19
N ASP A 28 -26.07 -36.56 27.84
CA ASP A 28 -25.83 -36.34 29.28
C ASP A 28 -26.50 -37.44 30.11
N HIS A 29 -27.69 -37.87 29.69
CA HIS A 29 -28.42 -38.97 30.31
C HIS A 29 -27.68 -40.30 30.16
N GLN A 30 -27.10 -40.61 28.99
CA GLN A 30 -26.29 -41.83 28.81
C GLN A 30 -25.00 -41.83 29.65
N LEU A 31 -24.39 -40.66 29.86
CA LEU A 31 -23.17 -40.52 30.64
C LEU A 31 -23.44 -40.64 32.14
N LEU A 32 -24.55 -40.05 32.61
CA LEU A 32 -25.09 -40.28 33.95
C LEU A 32 -25.47 -41.75 34.16
N MET A 33 -26.09 -42.41 33.18
CA MET A 33 -26.41 -43.84 33.27
C MET A 33 -25.14 -44.69 33.40
N LYS A 34 -24.10 -44.45 32.59
CA LYS A 34 -22.80 -45.12 32.73
C LYS A 34 -22.09 -44.82 34.04
N PHE A 35 -22.22 -43.60 34.57
CA PHE A 35 -21.67 -43.22 35.87
C PHE A 35 -22.39 -43.92 37.03
N TYR A 36 -23.73 -44.00 36.99
CA TYR A 36 -24.51 -44.72 38.00
C TYR A 36 -24.37 -46.24 37.90
N GLU A 37 -24.10 -46.80 36.71
CA GLU A 37 -23.77 -48.21 36.51
C GLU A 37 -22.48 -48.64 37.24
N LEU A 38 -21.57 -47.70 37.54
CA LEU A 38 -20.32 -47.96 38.27
C LEU A 38 -20.50 -48.03 39.80
N LYS A 39 -21.71 -47.80 40.33
CA LYS A 39 -22.00 -47.69 41.78
C LYS A 39 -20.97 -46.83 42.55
N PRO A 40 -20.78 -45.55 42.16
CA PRO A 40 -19.89 -44.65 42.87
C PRO A 40 -20.40 -44.37 44.29
N ASP A 41 -19.49 -44.10 45.20
CA ASP A 41 -19.82 -43.66 46.56
C ASP A 41 -20.47 -42.26 46.57
N GLU A 42 -21.10 -41.91 47.70
CA GLU A 42 -21.91 -40.70 47.83
C GLU A 42 -21.08 -39.41 47.64
N GLU A 43 -19.80 -39.46 48.00
CA GLU A 43 -18.83 -38.38 47.77
C GLU A 43 -18.58 -38.15 46.27
N LEU A 44 -18.41 -39.21 45.46
CA LEU A 44 -18.30 -39.09 44.00
C LEU A 44 -19.54 -38.48 43.35
N ILE A 45 -20.75 -38.79 43.86
CA ILE A 45 -22.01 -38.26 43.33
C ILE A 45 -22.13 -36.75 43.61
N GLN A 46 -21.84 -36.33 44.84
CA GLN A 46 -21.87 -34.90 45.21
C GLN A 46 -20.82 -34.10 44.43
N LEU A 47 -19.64 -34.68 44.23
CA LEU A 47 -18.57 -34.07 43.45
C LEU A 47 -18.90 -33.97 41.95
N ALA A 48 -19.50 -35.01 41.36
CA ALA A 48 -19.97 -34.97 39.97
C ALA A 48 -21.06 -33.90 39.77
N GLN A 49 -21.97 -33.75 40.75
CA GLN A 49 -22.94 -32.66 40.77
C GLN A 49 -22.26 -31.30 40.89
N HIS A 50 -21.21 -31.16 41.71
CA HIS A 50 -20.45 -29.92 41.85
C HIS A 50 -19.71 -29.55 40.56
N ILE A 51 -19.03 -30.50 39.92
CA ILE A 51 -18.37 -30.32 38.62
C ILE A 51 -19.39 -29.93 37.54
N TRP A 52 -20.54 -30.59 37.52
CA TRP A 52 -21.65 -30.26 36.62
C TRP A 52 -22.18 -28.85 36.88
N GLN A 53 -22.33 -28.47 38.15
CA GLN A 53 -22.79 -27.14 38.54
C GLN A 53 -21.77 -26.07 38.13
N VAL A 54 -20.47 -26.27 38.38
CA VAL A 54 -19.39 -25.36 37.97
C VAL A 54 -19.32 -25.22 36.45
N THR A 55 -19.45 -26.33 35.72
CA THR A 55 -19.50 -26.35 34.25
C THR A 55 -20.75 -25.61 33.75
N ALA A 56 -21.91 -25.93 34.32
CA ALA A 56 -23.16 -25.29 33.98
C ALA A 56 -23.13 -23.79 34.27
N ASP A 57 -22.60 -23.35 35.41
CA ASP A 57 -22.55 -21.95 35.84
C ASP A 57 -21.60 -21.10 34.99
N GLU A 58 -20.43 -21.63 34.59
CA GLU A 58 -19.54 -20.98 33.61
C GLU A 58 -20.25 -20.80 32.25
N PHE A 59 -21.10 -21.74 31.85
CA PHE A 59 -21.82 -21.67 30.58
C PHE A 59 -23.19 -20.94 30.64
N LYS A 60 -23.85 -20.77 31.81
CA LYS A 60 -25.32 -20.59 31.83
C LYS A 60 -25.92 -19.22 31.50
N THR A 61 -25.39 -18.06 31.92
CA THR A 61 -26.33 -16.92 32.09
C THR A 61 -26.05 -15.61 31.35
N LYS A 62 -24.81 -15.28 30.98
CA LYS A 62 -24.56 -14.07 30.16
C LYS A 62 -23.97 -14.40 28.79
N GLU A 63 -23.05 -15.37 28.72
CA GLU A 63 -22.40 -15.70 27.46
C GLU A 63 -23.28 -16.51 26.51
N GLN A 64 -24.06 -17.50 26.97
CA GLN A 64 -24.98 -18.19 26.05
C GLN A 64 -26.07 -17.26 25.51
N GLN A 65 -26.57 -16.31 26.31
CA GLN A 65 -27.51 -15.29 25.82
C GLN A 65 -26.85 -14.30 24.87
N GLU A 66 -25.60 -13.92 25.11
CA GLU A 66 -24.84 -13.02 24.24
C GLU A 66 -24.39 -13.72 22.95
N ILE A 67 -23.92 -14.97 23.01
CA ILE A 67 -23.62 -15.83 21.85
C ILE A 67 -24.89 -16.12 21.07
N LEU A 68 -26.04 -16.37 21.72
CA LEU A 68 -27.32 -16.55 21.03
C LEU A 68 -27.82 -15.22 20.45
N ARG A 69 -27.70 -14.09 21.15
CA ARG A 69 -27.98 -12.74 20.63
C ARG A 69 -27.09 -12.40 19.45
N GLN A 70 -25.80 -12.68 19.53
CA GLN A 70 -24.81 -12.45 18.48
C GLN A 70 -25.01 -13.45 17.33
N ARG A 71 -25.39 -14.71 17.57
CA ARG A 71 -25.80 -15.67 16.52
C ARG A 71 -27.11 -15.26 15.85
N ILE A 72 -28.08 -14.72 16.60
CA ILE A 72 -29.32 -14.15 16.07
C ILE A 72 -29.01 -12.87 15.29
N TYR A 73 -28.10 -12.03 15.79
CA TYR A 73 -27.64 -10.80 15.15
C TYR A 73 -26.84 -11.11 13.87
N LEU A 74 -25.92 -12.07 13.90
CA LEU A 74 -25.17 -12.62 12.76
C LEU A 74 -26.03 -13.46 11.80
N LYS A 75 -27.22 -13.94 12.21
CA LYS A 75 -28.23 -14.50 11.28
C LYS A 75 -29.12 -13.40 10.68
N ARG A 76 -29.32 -12.29 11.40
CA ARG A 76 -30.10 -11.12 10.99
C ARG A 76 -29.32 -10.10 10.17
N LEU A 77 -27.99 -10.02 10.33
CA LEU A 77 -27.06 -9.18 9.58
C LEU A 77 -27.00 -9.59 8.11
N PRO A 78 -26.83 -10.88 7.75
CA PRO A 78 -26.96 -11.35 6.39
C PRO A 78 -28.31 -10.95 5.82
N THR A 79 -29.43 -11.17 6.53
CA THR A 79 -30.74 -10.80 5.99
C THR A 79 -30.97 -9.29 5.81
N LYS A 80 -30.62 -8.43 6.78
CA LYS A 80 -30.76 -6.96 6.62
C LYS A 80 -29.77 -6.36 5.63
N THR A 81 -28.55 -6.89 5.56
CA THR A 81 -27.52 -6.32 4.69
C THR A 81 -27.55 -6.92 3.30
N ASP A 82 -27.94 -8.19 3.16
CA ASP A 82 -28.37 -8.75 1.88
C ASP A 82 -29.60 -8.00 1.38
N GLN A 83 -30.56 -7.61 2.25
CA GLN A 83 -31.64 -6.70 1.84
C GLN A 83 -31.10 -5.36 1.34
N MET A 84 -30.13 -4.72 2.03
CA MET A 84 -29.54 -3.46 1.55
C MET A 84 -28.74 -3.63 0.24
N VAL A 85 -27.97 -4.72 0.11
CA VAL A 85 -27.19 -5.03 -1.09
C VAL A 85 -28.11 -5.40 -2.25
N ASN A 86 -29.18 -6.16 -1.99
CA ASN A 86 -30.21 -6.51 -2.96
C ASN A 86 -31.02 -5.27 -3.35
N GLN A 87 -31.37 -4.40 -2.40
CA GLN A 87 -31.99 -3.11 -2.69
C GLN A 87 -31.06 -2.23 -3.54
N LEU A 88 -29.77 -2.18 -3.23
CA LEU A 88 -28.79 -1.46 -4.05
C LEU A 88 -28.66 -2.09 -5.45
N LEU A 89 -28.73 -3.41 -5.57
CA LEU A 89 -28.75 -4.13 -6.85
C LEU A 89 -30.03 -3.84 -7.64
N ASP A 90 -31.18 -3.83 -6.98
CA ASP A 90 -32.50 -3.53 -7.56
C ASP A 90 -32.57 -2.08 -8.01
N ASP A 91 -32.13 -1.14 -7.17
CA ASP A 91 -32.02 0.29 -7.51
C ASP A 91 -31.02 0.50 -8.66
N THR A 92 -29.92 -0.27 -8.67
CA THR A 92 -28.97 -0.27 -9.79
C THR A 92 -29.64 -0.76 -11.07
N GLN A 93 -30.40 -1.86 -11.02
CA GLN A 93 -31.13 -2.40 -12.17
C GLN A 93 -32.21 -1.44 -12.66
N LYS A 94 -33.02 -0.86 -11.76
CA LYS A 94 -34.02 0.18 -12.07
C LYS A 94 -33.36 1.37 -12.76
N THR A 95 -32.25 1.86 -12.22
CA THR A 95 -31.52 2.98 -12.83
C THR A 95 -30.97 2.59 -14.20
N LEU A 96 -30.36 1.40 -14.36
CA LEU A 96 -29.86 0.90 -15.64
C LEU A 96 -30.96 0.62 -16.67
N SER A 97 -32.20 0.36 -16.23
CA SER A 97 -33.36 0.17 -17.10
C SER A 97 -33.90 1.49 -17.68
N ASN A 98 -33.47 2.65 -17.14
CA ASN A 98 -33.89 3.96 -17.59
C ASN A 98 -33.51 4.18 -19.09
N PRO A 99 -34.50 4.40 -19.98
CA PRO A 99 -34.25 4.57 -21.42
C PRO A 99 -33.45 5.84 -21.74
N PHE A 100 -33.42 6.84 -20.85
CA PHE A 100 -32.72 8.10 -21.04
C PHE A 100 -31.22 8.02 -20.75
N LEU A 101 -30.73 6.94 -20.13
CA LEU A 101 -29.29 6.75 -19.92
C LEU A 101 -28.64 6.20 -21.18
N ASP A 102 -27.65 6.92 -21.71
CA ASP A 102 -26.82 6.43 -22.80
C ASP A 102 -25.93 5.24 -22.36
N GLN A 103 -25.31 4.56 -23.33
CA GLN A 103 -24.52 3.35 -23.05
C GLN A 103 -23.27 3.62 -22.19
N ASP A 104 -22.68 4.82 -22.25
CA ASP A 104 -21.51 5.19 -21.47
C ASP A 104 -21.90 5.55 -20.03
N GLN A 105 -22.99 6.30 -19.86
CA GLN A 105 -23.58 6.59 -18.56
C GLN A 105 -23.95 5.30 -17.84
N ARG A 106 -24.58 4.33 -18.54
CA ARG A 106 -24.84 2.99 -18.01
C ARG A 106 -23.56 2.27 -17.60
N SER A 107 -22.51 2.32 -18.43
CA SER A 107 -21.22 1.67 -18.15
C SER A 107 -20.54 2.27 -16.90
N SER A 108 -20.49 3.60 -16.83
CA SER A 108 -19.93 4.36 -15.71
C SER A 108 -20.67 4.08 -14.40
N PHE A 109 -22.00 4.12 -14.43
CA PHE A 109 -22.84 3.82 -13.27
C PHE A 109 -22.66 2.36 -12.81
N ALA A 110 -22.73 1.40 -13.74
CA ALA A 110 -22.50 -0.01 -13.43
C ALA A 110 -21.11 -0.26 -12.80
N SER A 111 -20.07 0.42 -13.30
CA SER A 111 -18.71 0.29 -12.76
C SER A 111 -18.59 0.86 -11.34
N ARG A 112 -19.21 2.01 -11.06
CA ARG A 112 -19.28 2.61 -9.71
C ARG A 112 -20.02 1.69 -8.75
N CYS A 113 -21.24 1.26 -9.11
CA CYS A 113 -22.04 0.36 -8.28
C CYS A 113 -21.31 -0.96 -8.02
N SER A 114 -20.70 -1.56 -9.04
CA SER A 114 -19.94 -2.82 -8.89
C SER A 114 -18.81 -2.69 -7.88
N LYS A 115 -18.04 -1.59 -7.91
CA LYS A 115 -16.97 -1.35 -6.94
C LYS A 115 -17.50 -1.16 -5.53
N THR A 116 -18.57 -0.37 -5.39
CA THR A 116 -19.21 -0.14 -4.08
C THR A 116 -19.77 -1.44 -3.51
N ILE A 117 -20.50 -2.22 -4.32
CA ILE A 117 -21.06 -3.51 -3.91
C ILE A 117 -19.96 -4.48 -3.48
N ILE A 118 -18.87 -4.60 -4.25
CA ILE A 118 -17.74 -5.46 -3.89
C ILE A 118 -17.09 -4.99 -2.59
N GLN A 119 -16.91 -3.69 -2.40
CA GLN A 119 -16.36 -3.17 -1.15
C GLN A 119 -17.28 -3.45 0.03
N CYS A 120 -18.59 -3.24 -0.11
CA CYS A 120 -19.56 -3.52 0.93
C CYS A 120 -19.54 -5.00 1.30
N LYS A 121 -19.62 -5.90 0.31
CA LYS A 121 -19.51 -7.35 0.53
C LYS A 121 -18.21 -7.74 1.22
N PHE A 122 -17.09 -7.13 0.83
CA PHE A 122 -15.80 -7.38 1.46
C PHE A 122 -15.78 -6.91 2.92
N ASN A 123 -16.19 -5.67 3.19
CA ASN A 123 -16.22 -5.11 4.54
C ASN A 123 -17.16 -5.91 5.45
N LEU A 124 -18.33 -6.31 4.95
CA LEU A 124 -19.30 -7.12 5.69
C LEU A 124 -18.72 -8.48 6.07
N MET A 125 -18.08 -9.15 5.11
CA MET A 125 -17.38 -10.41 5.36
C MET A 125 -16.29 -10.25 6.42
N ILE A 126 -15.56 -9.12 6.45
CA ILE A 126 -14.58 -8.86 7.52
C ILE A 126 -15.27 -8.70 8.87
N VAL A 127 -16.35 -7.92 8.95
CA VAL A 127 -17.11 -7.72 10.20
C VAL A 127 -17.66 -9.05 10.72
N GLU A 128 -18.28 -9.86 9.85
CA GLU A 128 -18.79 -11.18 10.22
C GLU A 128 -17.67 -12.11 10.74
N LEU A 129 -16.51 -12.11 10.09
CA LEU A 129 -15.36 -12.91 10.53
C LEU A 129 -14.76 -12.41 11.84
N ASP A 130 -14.72 -11.10 12.06
CA ASP A 130 -14.20 -10.50 13.30
C ASP A 130 -15.12 -10.84 14.48
N GLU A 131 -16.44 -10.66 14.32
CA GLU A 131 -17.43 -11.07 15.32
C GLU A 131 -17.36 -12.57 15.63
N LEU A 132 -17.29 -13.42 14.60
CA LEU A 132 -17.10 -14.87 14.80
C LEU A 132 -15.80 -15.18 15.54
N SER A 133 -14.72 -14.47 15.24
CA SER A 133 -13.45 -14.67 15.92
C SER A 133 -13.49 -14.26 17.40
N ILE A 134 -14.20 -13.18 17.73
CA ILE A 134 -14.44 -12.73 19.11
C ILE A 134 -15.24 -13.79 19.86
N VAL A 135 -16.30 -14.31 19.25
CA VAL A 135 -17.11 -15.38 19.83
C VAL A 135 -16.29 -16.65 20.08
N MET A 136 -15.51 -17.09 19.09
CA MET A 136 -14.65 -18.27 19.23
C MET A 136 -13.59 -18.08 20.31
N HIS A 137 -12.98 -16.89 20.38
CA HIS A 137 -11.97 -16.58 21.38
C HIS A 137 -12.54 -16.55 22.80
N ARG A 138 -13.72 -15.97 23.00
CA ARG A 138 -14.42 -16.01 24.29
C ARG A 138 -14.73 -17.45 24.69
N TYR A 139 -15.25 -18.24 23.75
CA TYR A 139 -15.50 -19.66 24.00
C TYR A 139 -14.24 -20.43 24.40
N ASP A 140 -13.10 -20.23 23.70
CA ASP A 140 -11.83 -20.87 24.05
C ASP A 140 -11.28 -20.41 25.42
N LEU A 141 -11.51 -19.14 25.82
CA LEU A 141 -11.17 -18.62 27.14
C LEU A 141 -12.02 -19.24 28.25
N THR A 142 -13.33 -19.31 28.05
CA THR A 142 -14.27 -19.96 28.98
C THR A 142 -13.91 -21.44 29.13
N LEU A 143 -13.56 -22.11 28.04
CA LEU A 143 -13.08 -23.49 28.06
C LEU A 143 -11.75 -23.64 28.83
N ALA A 144 -10.81 -22.70 28.68
CA ALA A 144 -9.55 -22.72 29.39
C ALA A 144 -9.72 -22.47 30.91
N ASN A 145 -10.57 -21.51 31.29
CA ASN A 145 -10.91 -21.24 32.70
C ASN A 145 -11.60 -22.44 33.34
N LEU A 146 -12.51 -23.08 32.61
CA LEU A 146 -13.18 -24.29 33.06
C LEU A 146 -12.17 -25.42 33.28
N ASN A 147 -11.26 -25.67 32.33
CA ASN A 147 -10.18 -26.65 32.49
C ASN A 147 -9.30 -26.35 33.72
N GLU A 148 -8.97 -25.08 33.97
CA GLU A 148 -8.18 -24.69 35.15
C GLU A 148 -8.93 -24.99 36.46
N LYS A 149 -10.23 -24.66 36.53
CA LYS A 149 -11.07 -24.96 37.69
C LYS A 149 -11.22 -26.47 37.92
N LEU A 150 -11.42 -27.24 36.85
CA LEU A 150 -11.48 -28.70 36.93
C LEU A 150 -10.15 -29.31 37.37
N SER A 151 -9.02 -28.76 36.91
CA SER A 151 -7.69 -29.19 37.35
C SER A 151 -7.46 -28.91 38.83
N LYS A 152 -7.90 -27.75 39.36
CA LYS A 152 -7.80 -27.43 40.80
C LYS A 152 -8.67 -28.35 41.64
N LEU A 153 -9.91 -28.57 41.21
CA LEU A 153 -10.82 -29.54 41.85
C LEU A 153 -10.19 -30.94 41.87
N ASN A 154 -9.51 -31.35 40.79
CA ASN A 154 -8.77 -32.61 40.69
C ASN A 154 -7.58 -32.70 41.66
N GLU A 155 -6.81 -31.64 41.81
CA GLU A 155 -5.72 -31.56 42.80
C GLU A 155 -6.24 -31.63 44.24
N GLU A 156 -7.34 -30.94 44.55
CA GLU A 156 -7.94 -30.89 45.88
C GLU A 156 -8.52 -32.24 46.33
N ASN A 157 -9.10 -33.04 45.41
CA ASN A 157 -9.71 -34.33 45.74
C ASN A 157 -9.06 -35.52 45.02
N SER A 158 -7.73 -35.49 44.85
CA SER A 158 -6.94 -36.47 44.07
C SER A 158 -7.14 -37.96 44.40
N HIS A 159 -7.69 -38.28 45.57
CA HIS A 159 -8.03 -39.63 46.04
C HIS A 159 -9.37 -40.15 45.50
N ILE A 160 -10.22 -39.25 44.98
CA ILE A 160 -11.56 -39.52 44.47
C ILE A 160 -11.57 -39.60 42.92
N TYR A 161 -10.66 -38.88 42.26
CA TYR A 161 -10.53 -38.90 40.81
C TYR A 161 -9.75 -40.12 40.32
N THR A 162 -10.43 -41.12 39.77
CA THR A 162 -9.74 -42.05 38.86
C THR A 162 -9.37 -41.27 37.60
N THR A 163 -8.14 -41.45 37.09
CA THR A 163 -7.67 -40.84 35.84
C THR A 163 -8.67 -41.07 34.68
N ALA A 164 -9.45 -42.15 34.76
CA ALA A 164 -10.55 -42.47 33.84
C ALA A 164 -11.70 -41.44 33.85
N LEU A 165 -12.15 -40.94 35.01
CA LEU A 165 -13.26 -39.98 35.08
C LEU A 165 -12.86 -38.61 34.50
N VAL A 166 -11.64 -38.14 34.82
CA VAL A 166 -11.05 -36.92 34.25
C VAL A 166 -10.88 -37.08 32.74
N ASN A 167 -10.36 -38.24 32.27
CA ASN A 167 -10.23 -38.52 30.84
C ASN A 167 -11.58 -38.59 30.11
N ILE A 168 -12.64 -39.14 30.73
CA ILE A 168 -13.99 -39.20 30.15
C ILE A 168 -14.59 -37.78 30.02
N ILE A 169 -14.44 -36.96 31.06
CA ILE A 169 -14.89 -35.56 31.05
C ILE A 169 -14.09 -34.75 30.01
N GLU A 170 -12.76 -34.92 29.95
CA GLU A 170 -11.90 -34.34 28.91
C GLU A 170 -12.26 -34.79 27.49
N GLU A 171 -12.59 -36.08 27.29
CA GLU A 171 -12.96 -36.62 25.98
C GLU A 171 -14.38 -36.22 25.53
N HIS A 172 -15.34 -36.04 26.44
CA HIS A 172 -16.72 -35.67 26.09
C HIS A 172 -16.97 -34.15 26.07
N PHE A 173 -16.40 -33.38 26.99
CA PHE A 173 -16.65 -31.93 27.08
C PHE A 173 -15.57 -31.07 26.42
N PHE A 174 -14.32 -31.55 26.32
CA PHE A 174 -13.17 -30.72 25.93
C PHE A 174 -12.50 -31.11 24.60
N ARG A 175 -12.72 -32.34 24.10
CA ARG A 175 -12.49 -32.65 22.69
C ARG A 175 -13.75 -32.32 21.91
N PRO A 176 -13.82 -31.21 21.15
CA PRO A 176 -14.71 -31.25 20.00
C PRO A 176 -14.26 -32.46 19.21
N SER A 177 -15.17 -33.36 18.83
CA SER A 177 -14.79 -34.47 17.97
C SER A 177 -13.97 -33.85 16.83
N SER A 178 -12.83 -34.44 16.48
CA SER A 178 -11.99 -33.87 15.43
C SER A 178 -12.82 -33.67 14.15
N ASP A 179 -13.92 -34.42 14.02
CA ASP A 179 -14.98 -34.23 13.04
C ASP A 179 -15.94 -33.07 13.31
N ASP A 180 -16.28 -32.60 14.51
CA ASP A 180 -17.16 -31.43 14.74
C ASP A 180 -16.43 -30.10 14.61
N ARG A 181 -15.16 -30.01 15.07
CA ARG A 181 -14.32 -28.83 14.75
C ARG A 181 -14.00 -28.81 13.27
N GLN A 182 -13.67 -29.97 12.67
CA GLN A 182 -13.54 -30.07 11.23
C GLN A 182 -14.86 -30.01 10.50
N GLN A 183 -16.04 -30.27 11.07
CA GLN A 183 -17.34 -30.17 10.40
C GLN A 183 -17.93 -28.79 10.60
N LEU A 184 -17.62 -28.02 11.64
CA LEU A 184 -17.91 -26.58 11.67
C LEU A 184 -17.01 -25.86 10.67
N ILE A 185 -15.71 -26.20 10.64
CA ILE A 185 -14.75 -25.65 9.66
C ILE A 185 -15.04 -26.19 8.25
N LYS A 186 -15.38 -27.47 8.06
CA LYS A 186 -15.76 -28.07 6.77
C LYS A 186 -17.19 -27.72 6.37
N SER A 187 -18.15 -27.49 7.26
CA SER A 187 -19.51 -27.03 6.87
C SER A 187 -19.48 -25.55 6.50
N HIS A 188 -18.69 -24.73 7.21
CA HIS A 188 -18.38 -23.37 6.77
C HIS A 188 -17.49 -23.34 5.51
N HIS A 189 -16.57 -24.29 5.30
CA HIS A 189 -15.75 -24.36 4.09
C HIS A 189 -16.41 -25.05 2.88
N ARG A 190 -17.36 -25.98 3.07
CA ARG A 190 -17.83 -26.87 1.98
C ARG A 190 -19.17 -26.50 1.36
N ARG A 191 -20.06 -25.72 1.99
CA ARG A 191 -21.43 -25.59 1.41
C ARG A 191 -22.03 -24.19 1.20
N SER A 192 -21.41 -23.10 1.68
CA SER A 192 -21.89 -21.74 1.34
C SER A 192 -20.79 -20.70 1.07
N ASN A 193 -19.67 -20.73 1.80
CA ASN A 193 -18.70 -19.63 1.71
C ASN A 193 -17.72 -19.72 0.52
N LEU A 194 -17.43 -20.92 -0.02
CA LEU A 194 -16.66 -21.01 -1.27
C LEU A 194 -17.38 -20.29 -2.44
N PHE A 195 -18.71 -20.19 -2.37
CA PHE A 195 -19.54 -19.43 -3.32
C PHE A 195 -19.52 -17.91 -3.06
N ILE A 196 -19.26 -17.47 -1.82
CA ILE A 196 -19.10 -16.05 -1.46
C ILE A 196 -17.72 -15.54 -1.87
N TYR A 197 -16.65 -16.29 -1.57
CA TYR A 197 -15.27 -15.94 -1.94
C TYR A 197 -15.05 -15.90 -3.46
N THR A 198 -15.79 -16.69 -4.24
CA THR A 198 -15.67 -16.73 -5.71
C THR A 198 -16.33 -15.56 -6.44
N LYS A 199 -17.17 -14.76 -5.75
CA LYS A 199 -17.87 -13.60 -6.36
C LYS A 199 -17.23 -12.24 -6.07
N ILE A 200 -16.27 -12.14 -5.15
CA ILE A 200 -15.60 -10.88 -4.79
C ILE A 200 -14.28 -10.81 -5.59
N SER A 201 -14.20 -9.95 -6.60
CA SER A 201 -12.95 -9.74 -7.34
C SER A 201 -11.97 -8.88 -6.56
N SER A 202 -10.68 -9.23 -6.58
CA SER A 202 -9.65 -8.50 -5.84
C SER A 202 -9.32 -7.12 -6.42
N THR A 203 -9.60 -6.91 -7.71
CA THR A 203 -9.68 -5.57 -8.33
C THR A 203 -10.79 -5.51 -9.37
N LEU A 204 -11.23 -4.29 -9.66
CA LEU A 204 -12.03 -3.99 -10.85
C LEU A 204 -11.43 -2.82 -11.63
N PRO A 205 -11.35 -2.92 -12.96
CA PRO A 205 -11.18 -1.73 -13.78
C PRO A 205 -12.34 -0.76 -13.55
N PHE A 206 -12.06 0.53 -13.66
CA PHE A 206 -13.10 1.55 -13.74
C PHE A 206 -13.41 1.78 -15.21
N ILE A 207 -14.66 1.51 -15.62
CA ILE A 207 -15.10 1.59 -17.01
C ILE A 207 -16.14 2.71 -17.09
N GLU A 208 -15.78 3.81 -17.74
CA GLU A 208 -16.65 4.96 -17.99
C GLU A 208 -17.15 5.00 -19.44
N ALA A 209 -16.37 4.47 -20.39
CA ALA A 209 -16.78 4.35 -21.79
C ALA A 209 -17.25 2.92 -22.11
N ASN A 210 -18.24 2.76 -22.99
CA ASN A 210 -18.70 1.46 -23.46
C ASN A 210 -17.66 0.84 -24.42
N ILE A 211 -16.92 -0.13 -23.88
CA ILE A 211 -15.86 -0.86 -24.58
C ILE A 211 -16.38 -2.19 -25.14
N LYS A 212 -17.61 -2.60 -24.81
CA LYS A 212 -18.17 -3.94 -25.13
C LYS A 212 -17.17 -5.07 -24.82
N LEU A 213 -16.55 -5.04 -23.64
CA LEU A 213 -15.60 -6.07 -23.22
C LEU A 213 -16.34 -7.40 -23.00
N ASP A 214 -15.91 -8.47 -23.66
CA ASP A 214 -16.35 -9.83 -23.34
C ASP A 214 -15.76 -10.30 -22.01
N VAL A 215 -16.30 -11.40 -21.46
CA VAL A 215 -15.90 -11.94 -20.14
C VAL A 215 -14.40 -12.28 -20.09
N GLN A 216 -13.78 -12.61 -21.23
CA GLN A 216 -12.39 -13.07 -21.31
C GLN A 216 -11.36 -11.94 -21.05
N PRO A 217 -11.36 -10.77 -21.73
CA PRO A 217 -10.52 -9.63 -21.40
C PRO A 217 -10.73 -9.05 -20.00
N ILE A 218 -11.95 -9.05 -19.47
CA ILE A 218 -12.21 -8.54 -18.11
C ILE A 218 -11.40 -9.33 -17.08
N SER A 219 -11.29 -10.65 -17.27
CA SER A 219 -10.55 -11.51 -16.33
C SER A 219 -9.07 -11.16 -16.18
N ILE A 220 -8.39 -10.64 -17.22
CA ILE A 220 -6.99 -10.24 -17.10
C ILE A 220 -6.84 -8.89 -16.38
N LEU A 221 -7.82 -8.00 -16.55
CA LEU A 221 -7.85 -6.68 -15.91
C LEU A 221 -8.10 -6.75 -14.40
N ILE A 222 -8.81 -7.78 -13.94
CA ILE A 222 -9.05 -8.09 -12.51
C ILE A 222 -7.75 -8.46 -11.77
N ASN A 223 -6.68 -8.81 -12.48
CA ASN A 223 -5.39 -9.08 -11.85
C ASN A 223 -4.60 -7.79 -11.50
N GLY A 224 -5.15 -6.61 -11.80
CA GLY A 224 -4.57 -5.32 -11.45
C GLY A 224 -3.34 -4.93 -12.28
N ARG A 225 -2.92 -3.67 -12.16
CA ARG A 225 -1.91 -3.06 -13.05
C ARG A 225 -0.49 -3.63 -12.91
N LYS A 226 -0.18 -4.23 -11.76
CA LYS A 226 1.14 -4.80 -11.43
C LYS A 226 1.27 -6.26 -11.86
N TYR A 227 0.21 -6.92 -12.30
CA TYR A 227 0.27 -8.30 -12.76
C TYR A 227 1.22 -8.46 -13.95
N VAL A 228 2.05 -9.49 -13.88
CA VAL A 228 3.00 -9.88 -14.92
C VAL A 228 2.54 -11.22 -15.47
N ILE A 229 2.29 -11.25 -16.78
CA ILE A 229 1.90 -12.46 -17.52
C ILE A 229 3.06 -13.48 -17.42
N PRO A 230 2.78 -14.76 -17.16
CA PRO A 230 3.82 -15.78 -17.06
C PRO A 230 4.51 -16.07 -18.39
N CYS A 231 5.83 -16.34 -18.31
CA CYS A 231 6.64 -16.88 -19.40
C CYS A 231 6.60 -16.05 -20.70
N GLN A 232 6.64 -14.71 -20.58
CA GLN A 232 6.49 -13.81 -21.73
C GLN A 232 7.53 -14.02 -22.83
N SER A 233 8.71 -14.57 -22.51
CA SER A 233 9.71 -14.90 -23.53
C SER A 233 9.21 -15.92 -24.56
N TYR A 234 8.34 -16.87 -24.17
CA TYR A 234 7.80 -17.91 -25.06
C TYR A 234 6.80 -17.37 -26.08
N PHE A 235 6.20 -16.21 -25.81
CA PHE A 235 5.22 -15.57 -26.68
C PHE A 235 5.71 -14.22 -27.21
N SER A 236 7.04 -14.02 -27.20
CA SER A 236 7.68 -12.86 -27.81
C SER A 236 7.71 -12.99 -29.33
N HIS A 237 7.75 -11.87 -30.03
CA HIS A 237 8.03 -11.85 -31.47
C HIS A 237 9.50 -12.16 -31.79
N LYS A 238 10.40 -12.11 -30.80
CA LYS A 238 11.83 -12.41 -30.96
C LYS A 238 12.11 -13.90 -30.80
N LYS A 239 13.11 -14.42 -31.53
CA LYS A 239 13.57 -15.80 -31.38
C LYS A 239 14.12 -16.01 -29.97
N ARG A 240 13.86 -17.18 -29.37
CA ARG A 240 14.33 -17.49 -28.00
C ARG A 240 15.86 -17.49 -27.89
N SER A 241 16.56 -17.93 -28.94
CA SER A 241 18.03 -17.87 -29.02
C SER A 241 18.55 -16.43 -28.97
N GLU A 242 17.89 -15.50 -29.66
CA GLU A 242 18.24 -14.07 -29.61
C GLU A 242 18.02 -13.47 -28.21
N ILE A 243 16.93 -13.86 -27.54
CA ILE A 243 16.66 -13.43 -26.16
C ILE A 243 17.73 -13.96 -25.21
N ALA A 244 18.06 -15.25 -25.31
CA ALA A 244 19.10 -15.89 -24.50
C ALA A 244 20.46 -15.20 -24.69
N GLN A 245 20.83 -14.92 -25.94
CA GLN A 245 22.09 -14.26 -26.28
C GLN A 245 22.17 -12.86 -25.66
N LYS A 246 21.13 -12.04 -25.80
CA LYS A 246 21.08 -10.69 -25.22
C LYS A 246 21.15 -10.70 -23.69
N GLU A 247 20.58 -11.71 -23.06
CA GLU A 247 20.67 -11.87 -21.61
C GLU A 247 22.08 -12.32 -21.17
N TYR A 248 22.70 -13.23 -21.92
CA TYR A 248 24.09 -13.63 -21.71
C TYR A 248 25.06 -12.44 -21.87
N GLU A 249 24.96 -11.66 -22.93
CA GLU A 249 25.80 -10.48 -23.17
C GLU A 249 25.72 -9.49 -22.01
N ARG A 250 24.50 -9.23 -21.51
CA ARG A 250 24.30 -8.34 -20.36
C ARG A 250 24.99 -8.86 -19.09
N ILE A 251 24.77 -10.13 -18.77
CA ILE A 251 25.29 -10.76 -17.56
C ILE A 251 26.82 -10.88 -17.63
N SER A 252 27.33 -11.34 -18.77
CA SER A 252 28.77 -11.53 -19.00
C SER A 252 29.53 -10.21 -18.97
N ASN A 253 28.98 -9.12 -19.52
CA ASN A 253 29.63 -7.80 -19.46
C ASN A 253 29.82 -7.32 -18.01
N ILE A 254 28.82 -7.51 -17.15
CA ILE A 254 28.90 -7.12 -15.74
C ILE A 254 29.88 -8.03 -14.98
N ALA A 255 29.80 -9.34 -15.22
CA ALA A 255 30.71 -10.29 -14.59
C ALA A 255 32.17 -10.01 -14.98
N LYS A 256 32.46 -9.80 -16.28
CA LYS A 256 33.80 -9.46 -16.79
C LYS A 256 34.32 -8.14 -16.22
N ALA A 257 33.47 -7.10 -16.13
CA ALA A 257 33.85 -5.84 -15.52
C ALA A 257 34.22 -6.00 -14.03
N THR A 258 33.45 -6.79 -13.29
CA THR A 258 33.71 -7.03 -11.86
C THR A 258 34.97 -7.86 -11.64
N ILE A 259 35.18 -8.90 -12.45
CA ILE A 259 36.39 -9.74 -12.44
C ILE A 259 37.63 -8.87 -12.71
N HIS A 260 37.57 -8.03 -13.76
CA HIS A 260 38.64 -7.10 -14.10
C HIS A 260 38.96 -6.12 -12.98
N ASN A 261 37.94 -5.52 -12.37
CA ASN A 261 38.12 -4.56 -11.27
C ASN A 261 38.72 -5.20 -10.01
N ASN A 262 38.64 -6.52 -9.87
CA ASN A 262 39.26 -7.29 -8.78
C ASN A 262 40.57 -7.97 -9.22
N GLN A 263 41.21 -7.48 -10.29
CA GLN A 263 42.52 -7.93 -10.79
C GLN A 263 42.57 -9.43 -11.15
N MET A 264 41.44 -10.00 -11.56
CA MET A 264 41.36 -11.38 -12.02
C MET A 264 41.41 -11.44 -13.55
N SER A 265 42.05 -12.46 -14.13
CA SER A 265 42.12 -12.60 -15.59
C SER A 265 40.75 -12.90 -16.21
N LYS A 266 40.46 -12.21 -17.31
CA LYS A 266 39.23 -12.35 -18.11
C LYS A 266 39.46 -13.08 -19.44
N THR A 267 40.70 -13.38 -19.80
CA THR A 267 41.13 -13.87 -21.13
C THR A 267 41.80 -15.23 -21.10
N ASP A 268 42.15 -15.76 -19.93
CA ASP A 268 42.78 -17.08 -19.84
C ASP A 268 41.83 -18.18 -20.34
N GLU A 269 42.40 -19.30 -20.76
CA GLU A 269 41.65 -20.45 -21.28
C GLU A 269 40.54 -20.91 -20.32
N ARG A 270 40.83 -20.89 -19.01
CA ARG A 270 39.85 -21.14 -17.94
C ARG A 270 38.67 -20.17 -17.98
N ALA A 271 38.93 -18.88 -18.17
CA ALA A 271 37.89 -17.85 -18.23
C ALA A 271 37.04 -18.02 -19.50
N ASN A 272 37.67 -18.29 -20.65
CA ASN A 272 36.96 -18.53 -21.91
C ASN A 272 36.04 -19.75 -21.81
N LYS A 273 36.54 -20.87 -21.29
CA LYS A 273 35.73 -22.08 -21.05
C LYS A 273 34.59 -21.80 -20.05
N ALA A 274 34.85 -21.06 -18.98
CA ALA A 274 33.81 -20.68 -18.02
C ALA A 274 32.69 -19.86 -18.67
N PHE A 275 33.02 -18.86 -19.49
CA PHE A 275 31.99 -18.04 -20.15
C PHE A 275 31.24 -18.80 -21.25
N GLN A 276 31.87 -19.75 -21.94
CA GLN A 276 31.18 -20.68 -22.84
C GLN A 276 30.17 -21.56 -22.10
N GLU A 277 30.54 -22.11 -20.93
CA GLU A 277 29.61 -22.86 -20.07
C GLU A 277 28.40 -22.01 -19.63
N LEU A 278 28.63 -20.74 -19.30
CA LEU A 278 27.57 -19.81 -18.91
C LEU A 278 26.64 -19.50 -20.09
N GLU A 279 27.19 -19.31 -21.29
CA GLU A 279 26.42 -19.08 -22.51
C GLU A 279 25.54 -20.30 -22.84
N GLN A 280 26.09 -21.51 -22.75
CA GLN A 280 25.33 -22.74 -22.97
C GLN A 280 24.22 -22.91 -21.94
N THR A 281 24.52 -22.64 -20.66
CA THR A 281 23.51 -22.64 -19.59
C THR A 281 22.35 -21.69 -19.93
N MET A 282 22.64 -20.49 -20.44
CA MET A 282 21.60 -19.55 -20.85
C MET A 282 20.78 -20.09 -22.04
N LYS A 283 21.43 -20.65 -23.06
CA LYS A 283 20.73 -21.27 -24.20
C LYS A 283 19.80 -22.40 -23.74
N ASP A 284 20.28 -23.26 -22.85
CA ASP A 284 19.52 -24.39 -22.30
C ASP A 284 18.30 -23.94 -21.47
N LEU A 285 18.46 -22.89 -20.67
CA LEU A 285 17.35 -22.33 -19.89
C LEU A 285 16.22 -21.81 -20.78
N TYR A 286 16.52 -21.24 -21.96
CA TYR A 286 15.50 -20.73 -22.88
C TYR A 286 15.00 -21.77 -23.91
N SER A 287 15.75 -22.85 -24.15
CA SER A 287 15.38 -23.89 -25.12
C SER A 287 14.41 -24.91 -24.53
N LYS A 288 14.58 -25.28 -23.25
CA LYS A 288 13.77 -26.28 -22.54
C LYS A 288 12.26 -25.99 -22.63
N PRO A 289 11.40 -27.02 -22.82
CA PRO A 289 9.96 -26.83 -22.83
C PRO A 289 9.43 -26.47 -21.43
N LEU A 290 8.36 -25.67 -21.38
CA LEU A 290 7.67 -25.39 -20.13
C LEU A 290 6.83 -26.60 -19.68
N PRO A 291 6.60 -26.76 -18.37
CA PRO A 291 5.58 -27.68 -17.87
C PRO A 291 4.22 -27.42 -18.53
N SER A 292 3.50 -28.49 -18.90
CA SER A 292 2.29 -28.42 -19.73
C SER A 292 1.22 -27.47 -19.16
N GLN A 293 1.00 -27.51 -17.84
CA GLN A 293 0.05 -26.63 -17.15
C GLN A 293 0.45 -25.15 -17.25
N LEU A 294 1.74 -24.86 -17.03
CA LEU A 294 2.27 -23.50 -17.11
C LEU A 294 2.20 -22.96 -18.54
N TYR A 295 2.54 -23.78 -19.54
CA TYR A 295 2.41 -23.42 -20.94
C TYR A 295 0.96 -23.09 -21.33
N ARG A 296 -0.01 -23.96 -20.97
CA ARG A 296 -1.44 -23.74 -21.25
C ARG A 296 -1.92 -22.42 -20.63
N ARG A 297 -1.53 -22.16 -19.39
CA ARG A 297 -1.85 -20.92 -18.68
C ARG A 297 -1.24 -19.69 -19.37
N ALA A 298 0.06 -19.71 -19.63
CA ALA A 298 0.76 -18.60 -20.27
C ALA A 298 0.21 -18.29 -21.67
N ARG A 299 -0.11 -19.33 -22.46
CA ARG A 299 -0.78 -19.19 -23.76
C ARG A 299 -2.15 -18.55 -23.64
N ARG A 300 -2.96 -18.95 -22.63
CA ARG A 300 -4.29 -18.38 -22.40
C ARG A 300 -4.22 -16.90 -22.05
N GLU A 301 -3.35 -16.54 -21.11
CA GLU A 301 -3.18 -15.15 -20.67
C GLU A 301 -2.61 -14.26 -21.79
N HIS A 302 -1.65 -14.79 -22.58
CA HIS A 302 -1.14 -14.09 -23.75
C HIS A 302 -2.23 -13.82 -24.80
N ARG A 303 -3.06 -14.82 -25.12
CA ARG A 303 -4.18 -14.66 -26.07
C ARG A 303 -5.18 -13.62 -25.61
N ARG A 304 -5.54 -13.61 -24.32
CA ARG A 304 -6.44 -12.60 -23.73
C ARG A 304 -5.86 -11.21 -23.83
N MET A 305 -4.58 -11.07 -23.53
CA MET A 305 -3.85 -9.80 -23.65
C MET A 305 -3.85 -9.29 -25.09
N LYS A 306 -3.58 -10.16 -26.07
CA LYS A 306 -3.61 -9.79 -27.50
C LYS A 306 -4.99 -9.36 -27.97
N ARG A 307 -6.05 -10.08 -27.59
CA ARG A 307 -7.44 -9.68 -27.90
C ARG A 307 -7.78 -8.30 -27.34
N LEU A 308 -7.44 -8.07 -26.08
CA LEU A 308 -7.65 -6.77 -25.44
C LEU A 308 -6.88 -5.65 -26.16
N GLN A 309 -5.64 -5.91 -26.59
CA GLN A 309 -4.90 -4.95 -27.40
C GLN A 309 -5.62 -4.68 -28.72
N THR A 310 -5.99 -5.70 -29.49
CA THR A 310 -6.70 -5.51 -30.76
C THR A 310 -7.98 -4.69 -30.59
N LEU A 311 -8.77 -4.96 -29.55
CA LEU A 311 -9.97 -4.20 -29.23
C LEU A 311 -9.65 -2.72 -28.95
N LEU A 312 -8.64 -2.43 -28.12
CA LEU A 312 -8.24 -1.06 -27.82
C LEU A 312 -7.66 -0.33 -29.04
N HIS A 313 -6.92 -1.01 -29.90
CA HIS A 313 -6.41 -0.41 -31.15
C HIS A 313 -7.55 -0.04 -32.11
N SER A 314 -8.67 -0.80 -32.08
CA SER A 314 -9.87 -0.49 -32.87
C SER A 314 -10.73 0.65 -32.30
N ARG A 315 -10.42 1.15 -31.10
CA ARG A 315 -11.19 2.15 -30.36
C ARG A 315 -10.30 3.33 -29.92
N PRO A 316 -9.83 4.18 -30.85
CA PRO A 316 -9.00 5.35 -30.51
C PRO A 316 -9.75 6.40 -29.68
N ASP A 317 -11.08 6.32 -29.64
CA ASP A 317 -11.96 7.13 -28.79
C ASP A 317 -11.83 6.78 -27.30
N ILE A 318 -11.17 5.67 -26.93
CA ILE A 318 -11.01 5.20 -25.56
C ILE A 318 -9.57 5.43 -25.07
N ILE A 319 -9.46 6.04 -23.89
CA ILE A 319 -8.20 6.25 -23.19
C ILE A 319 -8.06 5.29 -22.01
N VAL A 320 -6.89 4.64 -21.91
CA VAL A 320 -6.52 3.80 -20.76
C VAL A 320 -5.51 4.52 -19.87
N ARG A 321 -5.86 4.67 -18.59
CA ARG A 321 -5.02 5.34 -17.59
C ARG A 321 -4.91 4.51 -16.31
N ARG A 322 -3.87 4.79 -15.53
CA ARG A 322 -3.81 4.33 -14.14
C ARG A 322 -4.84 5.11 -13.35
N ILE A 323 -5.43 4.47 -12.34
CA ILE A 323 -6.21 5.19 -11.33
C ILE A 323 -5.24 5.84 -10.33
N ASP A 324 -5.59 7.04 -9.86
CA ASP A 324 -4.80 7.83 -8.91
C ASP A 324 -4.57 7.14 -7.55
N LYS A 325 -5.67 6.66 -6.93
CA LYS A 325 -5.68 5.91 -5.67
C LYS A 325 -6.45 4.61 -5.90
N GLY A 326 -5.74 3.49 -5.86
CA GLY A 326 -6.23 2.16 -6.25
C GLY A 326 -5.32 1.44 -7.25
N GLU A 327 -5.41 0.11 -7.33
CA GLU A 327 -4.47 -0.73 -8.09
C GLU A 327 -5.02 -1.21 -9.46
N GLY A 328 -6.12 -0.60 -9.93
CA GLY A 328 -6.79 -0.90 -11.20
C GLY A 328 -6.47 0.06 -12.35
N PHE A 329 -7.10 -0.19 -13.49
CA PHE A 329 -7.09 0.65 -14.69
C PHE A 329 -8.38 1.47 -14.81
N TYR A 330 -8.28 2.65 -15.42
CA TYR A 330 -9.41 3.45 -15.85
C TYR A 330 -9.52 3.38 -17.37
N PHE A 331 -10.73 3.22 -17.86
CA PHE A 331 -11.09 3.30 -19.27
C PHE A 331 -12.18 4.34 -19.44
N GLY A 332 -11.91 5.41 -20.16
CA GLY A 332 -12.89 6.47 -20.43
C GLY A 332 -12.76 7.00 -21.84
N LYS A 333 -13.61 7.94 -22.22
CA LYS A 333 -13.50 8.60 -23.52
C LYS A 333 -12.34 9.58 -23.53
N THR A 334 -11.60 9.61 -24.63
CA THR A 334 -10.54 10.60 -24.87
C THR A 334 -11.10 12.03 -24.77
N VAL A 335 -12.25 12.29 -25.41
CA VAL A 335 -12.94 13.60 -25.38
C VAL A 335 -13.26 14.07 -23.95
N THR A 336 -13.77 13.18 -23.09
CA THR A 336 -14.10 13.53 -21.70
C THR A 336 -12.85 13.85 -20.88
N MET A 337 -11.77 13.07 -21.06
CA MET A 337 -10.51 13.31 -20.36
C MET A 337 -9.87 14.63 -20.80
N ASP A 338 -9.98 14.93 -22.09
CA ASP A 338 -9.49 16.14 -22.71
C ASP A 338 -10.22 17.38 -22.18
N TYR A 339 -11.56 17.33 -22.14
CA TYR A 339 -12.40 18.38 -21.56
C TYR A 339 -12.00 18.66 -20.10
N LYS A 340 -11.87 17.62 -19.27
CA LYS A 340 -11.43 17.76 -17.87
C LYS A 340 -10.02 18.34 -17.73
N THR A 341 -9.17 18.09 -18.71
CA THR A 341 -7.81 18.63 -18.75
C THR A 341 -7.83 20.12 -19.08
N GLU A 342 -8.62 20.53 -20.07
CA GLU A 342 -8.84 21.93 -20.41
C GLU A 342 -9.53 22.70 -19.28
N GLU A 343 -10.56 22.12 -18.65
CA GLU A 343 -11.22 22.68 -17.47
C GLU A 343 -10.21 22.91 -16.34
N TYR A 344 -9.30 21.95 -16.07
CA TYR A 344 -8.23 22.13 -15.10
C TYR A 344 -7.27 23.26 -15.49
N MET A 345 -6.88 23.32 -16.76
CA MET A 345 -5.99 24.39 -17.24
C MET A 345 -6.62 25.77 -17.04
N ASN A 346 -7.90 25.92 -17.40
CA ASN A 346 -8.66 27.16 -17.26
C ASN A 346 -8.83 27.53 -15.78
N LYS A 347 -9.21 26.57 -14.93
CA LYS A 347 -9.41 26.81 -13.49
C LYS A 347 -8.12 27.27 -12.78
N THR A 348 -6.96 26.75 -13.20
CA THR A 348 -5.68 27.05 -12.55
C THR A 348 -4.95 28.23 -13.17
N GLU A 349 -5.28 28.59 -14.41
CA GLU A 349 -4.59 29.62 -15.21
C GLU A 349 -3.07 29.40 -15.25
N ALA A 350 -2.63 28.16 -15.04
CA ALA A 350 -1.22 27.84 -14.85
C ALA A 350 -0.49 27.61 -16.17
N TYR A 351 -1.23 27.42 -17.27
CA TYR A 351 -0.70 27.02 -18.56
C TYR A 351 -1.10 28.01 -19.64
N GLN A 352 -0.18 28.29 -20.55
CA GLN A 352 -0.43 29.11 -21.73
C GLN A 352 -0.10 28.30 -22.98
N GLU A 353 -1.01 28.26 -23.95
CA GLU A 353 -0.72 27.76 -25.30
C GLU A 353 0.29 28.69 -25.97
N MET A 354 1.28 28.10 -26.64
CA MET A 354 2.22 28.83 -27.48
C MET A 354 1.71 28.90 -28.91
N ILE A 355 1.59 30.11 -29.45
CA ILE A 355 1.26 30.33 -30.85
C ILE A 355 2.55 30.25 -31.67
N THR A 356 3.03 29.02 -31.90
CA THR A 356 4.21 28.78 -32.75
C THR A 356 4.17 27.37 -33.34
N ASP A 357 4.68 27.23 -34.56
CA ASP A 357 4.89 25.93 -35.21
C ASP A 357 6.26 25.33 -34.85
N HIS A 358 7.15 26.10 -34.23
CA HIS A 358 8.50 25.66 -33.88
C HIS A 358 8.53 24.96 -32.51
N SER A 359 9.17 23.79 -32.47
CA SER A 359 9.35 23.05 -31.22
C SER A 359 10.31 23.81 -30.28
N PRO A 360 9.94 24.04 -29.00
CA PRO A 360 10.82 24.71 -28.05
C PRO A 360 12.01 23.82 -27.60
N LEU A 361 12.06 22.56 -28.03
CA LEU A 361 13.02 21.57 -27.54
C LEU A 361 14.49 22.02 -27.66
N LEU A 362 14.86 22.61 -28.80
CA LEU A 362 16.23 23.09 -29.03
C LEU A 362 16.57 24.29 -28.16
N ASP A 363 15.63 25.21 -27.96
CA ASP A 363 15.86 26.41 -27.14
C ASP A 363 16.05 26.03 -25.67
N ILE A 364 15.28 25.04 -25.19
CA ILE A 364 15.45 24.46 -23.85
C ILE A 364 16.82 23.80 -23.73
N LEU A 365 17.25 23.04 -24.74
CA LEU A 365 18.57 22.40 -24.76
C LEU A 365 19.70 23.44 -24.70
N ARG A 366 19.68 24.46 -25.57
CA ARG A 366 20.68 25.53 -25.58
C ARG A 366 20.72 26.29 -24.26
N SER A 367 19.55 26.59 -23.68
CA SER A 367 19.46 27.23 -22.37
C SER A 367 20.06 26.36 -21.26
N THR A 368 19.85 25.04 -21.34
CA THR A 368 20.43 24.08 -20.41
C THR A 368 21.95 24.03 -20.55
N GLU A 369 22.47 23.93 -21.77
CA GLU A 369 23.91 23.94 -22.05
C GLU A 369 24.57 25.22 -21.55
N SER A 370 23.97 26.39 -21.83
CA SER A 370 24.46 27.69 -21.38
C SER A 370 24.59 27.78 -19.85
N VAL A 371 23.58 27.32 -19.09
CA VAL A 371 23.66 27.28 -17.63
C VAL A 371 24.73 26.31 -17.15
N LEU A 372 24.85 25.13 -17.75
CA LEU A 372 25.88 24.16 -17.37
C LEU A 372 27.30 24.68 -17.68
N ASP A 373 27.50 25.34 -18.82
CA ASP A 373 28.76 25.95 -19.22
C ASP A 373 29.14 27.11 -18.28
N TYR A 374 28.16 27.91 -17.85
CA TYR A 374 28.34 28.91 -16.80
C TYR A 374 28.84 28.27 -15.48
N LEU A 375 28.25 27.15 -15.06
CA LEU A 375 28.67 26.44 -13.85
C LEU A 375 30.10 25.88 -13.96
N VAL A 376 30.48 25.36 -15.13
CA VAL A 376 31.87 24.93 -15.42
C VAL A 376 32.82 26.11 -15.36
N LYS A 377 32.48 27.23 -16.01
CA LYS A 377 33.30 28.46 -16.01
C LYS A 377 33.52 29.00 -14.60
N LYS A 378 32.52 28.89 -13.73
CA LYS A 378 32.60 29.27 -12.32
C LYS A 378 33.23 28.20 -11.42
N LYS A 379 33.74 27.09 -11.98
CA LYS A 379 34.36 25.97 -11.28
C LYS A 379 33.44 25.30 -10.24
N ALA A 380 32.12 25.45 -10.40
CA ALA A 380 31.15 24.80 -9.52
C ALA A 380 30.96 23.32 -9.87
N ILE A 381 31.16 22.96 -11.14
CA ILE A 381 31.18 21.58 -11.64
C ILE A 381 32.34 21.35 -12.60
N THR A 382 32.75 20.09 -12.78
CA THR A 382 33.76 19.69 -13.78
C THR A 382 33.12 19.37 -15.13
N LYS A 383 33.94 19.30 -16.20
CA LYS A 383 33.49 18.91 -17.54
C LYS A 383 32.83 17.51 -17.55
N GLY A 384 33.42 16.54 -16.86
CA GLY A 384 32.85 15.19 -16.76
C GLY A 384 31.51 15.15 -16.00
N GLN A 385 31.28 16.10 -15.08
CA GLN A 385 29.99 16.23 -14.41
C GLN A 385 28.95 16.91 -15.32
N ARG A 386 29.35 17.94 -16.07
CA ARG A 386 28.54 18.59 -17.10
C ARG A 386 28.01 17.57 -18.12
N ASP A 387 28.87 16.68 -18.63
CA ASP A 387 28.50 15.66 -19.61
C ASP A 387 27.45 14.66 -19.08
N LYS A 388 27.38 14.46 -17.75
CA LYS A 388 26.35 13.63 -17.10
C LYS A 388 25.03 14.37 -16.88
N LEU A 389 25.07 15.69 -16.76
CA LEU A 389 23.89 16.53 -16.58
C LEU A 389 23.20 16.85 -17.91
N ILE A 390 23.92 16.73 -19.03
CA ILE A 390 23.36 16.85 -20.37
C ILE A 390 22.51 15.63 -20.71
N PRO A 391 21.30 15.82 -21.27
CA PRO A 391 20.45 14.72 -21.70
C PRO A 391 21.10 13.90 -22.82
N ASN A 392 20.82 12.60 -22.86
CA ASN A 392 21.21 11.78 -24.01
C ASN A 392 20.42 12.23 -25.25
N LEU A 393 21.12 12.84 -26.21
CA LEU A 393 20.54 13.42 -27.42
C LEU A 393 19.70 12.41 -28.24
N ASN A 394 20.09 11.13 -28.25
CA ASN A 394 19.35 10.07 -28.97
C ASN A 394 17.99 9.73 -28.32
N LYS A 395 17.75 10.20 -27.09
CA LYS A 395 16.52 9.97 -26.34
C LYS A 395 15.80 11.27 -26.00
N LEU A 396 16.37 12.42 -26.35
CA LEU A 396 15.86 13.74 -26.01
C LEU A 396 14.44 13.90 -26.54
N GLU A 397 13.51 14.27 -25.66
CA GLU A 397 12.11 14.49 -26.00
C GLU A 397 11.57 15.69 -25.21
N LEU A 398 10.69 16.46 -25.83
CA LEU A 398 9.88 17.45 -25.14
C LEU A 398 8.99 16.75 -24.10
N ALA A 399 8.76 17.41 -22.97
CA ALA A 399 7.78 16.91 -22.01
C ALA A 399 6.38 16.87 -22.63
N HIS A 400 5.48 16.06 -22.06
CA HIS A 400 4.09 16.03 -22.48
C HIS A 400 3.14 15.95 -21.30
N LEU A 401 1.96 16.52 -21.44
CA LEU A 401 0.92 16.45 -20.43
C LEU A 401 0.06 15.20 -20.62
N TYR A 402 -0.20 14.50 -19.52
CA TYR A 402 -1.29 13.54 -19.44
C TYR A 402 -1.97 13.60 -18.07
N SER A 403 -3.21 13.13 -18.02
CA SER A 403 -4.05 13.21 -16.82
C SER A 403 -4.29 11.83 -16.20
N ILE A 404 -4.23 11.77 -14.85
CA ILE A 404 -4.56 10.58 -14.05
C ILE A 404 -5.93 10.80 -13.37
N PRO A 405 -6.95 9.95 -13.62
CA PRO A 405 -8.27 10.10 -13.03
C PRO A 405 -8.31 9.72 -11.54
N LYS A 406 -8.92 10.60 -10.74
CA LYS A 406 -9.19 10.42 -9.31
C LYS A 406 -10.57 9.79 -9.11
N VAL A 407 -10.73 8.52 -9.51
CA VAL A 407 -12.04 7.80 -9.46
C VAL A 407 -12.64 7.63 -8.07
N HIS A 408 -11.87 7.93 -7.02
CA HIS A 408 -12.31 7.90 -5.63
C HIS A 408 -12.95 9.22 -5.17
N LYS A 409 -12.96 10.26 -6.03
CA LYS A 409 -13.62 11.55 -5.76
C LYS A 409 -14.87 11.68 -6.66
N PRO A 410 -15.93 12.37 -6.19
CA PRO A 410 -17.08 12.73 -7.03
C PRO A 410 -16.65 13.45 -8.31
N GLN A 411 -17.37 13.25 -9.40
CA GLN A 411 -17.07 13.79 -10.75
C GLN A 411 -15.75 13.31 -11.39
N ILE A 412 -14.95 12.49 -10.71
CA ILE A 412 -13.69 11.93 -11.21
C ILE A 412 -12.77 13.06 -11.75
N PRO A 413 -12.34 14.00 -10.89
CA PRO A 413 -11.37 15.01 -11.27
C PRO A 413 -10.05 14.35 -11.67
N ILE A 414 -9.18 15.12 -12.31
CA ILE A 414 -7.89 14.63 -12.79
C ILE A 414 -6.73 15.08 -11.90
N ARG A 415 -5.59 14.41 -12.05
CA ARG A 415 -4.27 14.86 -11.63
C ARG A 415 -3.41 15.04 -12.89
N PRO A 416 -3.05 16.27 -13.27
CA PRO A 416 -2.20 16.51 -14.44
C PRO A 416 -0.77 16.07 -14.13
N ILE A 417 -0.09 15.48 -15.12
CA ILE A 417 1.32 15.10 -15.04
C ILE A 417 2.02 15.60 -16.30
N VAL A 418 2.93 16.56 -16.14
CA VAL A 418 3.88 16.95 -17.17
C VAL A 418 5.07 15.99 -17.11
N ALA A 419 5.11 15.03 -18.02
CA ALA A 419 6.10 13.97 -18.04
C ALA A 419 7.30 14.32 -18.92
N GLY A 420 8.40 14.71 -18.27
CA GLY A 420 9.67 15.06 -18.92
C GLY A 420 10.83 14.13 -18.55
N ILE A 421 10.66 12.81 -18.55
CA ILE A 421 11.77 11.89 -18.18
C ILE A 421 13.00 12.00 -19.12
N HIS A 422 12.79 12.50 -20.34
CA HIS A 422 13.85 12.73 -21.32
C HIS A 422 13.95 14.22 -21.73
N ALA A 423 13.39 15.13 -20.94
CA ALA A 423 13.52 16.56 -21.17
C ALA A 423 14.94 17.05 -20.82
N SER A 424 15.36 18.18 -21.40
CA SER A 424 16.73 18.68 -21.21
C SER A 424 17.04 19.04 -19.76
N VAL A 425 16.07 19.60 -19.05
CA VAL A 425 16.24 20.09 -17.67
C VAL A 425 16.13 19.01 -16.59
N THR A 426 15.88 17.74 -16.93
CA THR A 426 15.54 16.69 -15.96
C THR A 426 16.67 16.41 -14.97
N PHE A 427 17.91 16.37 -15.43
CA PHE A 427 19.06 16.13 -14.55
C PHE A 427 19.43 17.37 -13.74
N VAL A 428 19.25 18.58 -14.29
CA VAL A 428 19.43 19.83 -13.54
C VAL A 428 18.37 19.96 -12.44
N SER A 429 17.11 19.62 -12.74
CA SER A 429 16.02 19.57 -11.77
C SER A 429 16.30 18.58 -10.64
N LYS A 430 16.86 17.41 -10.98
CA LYS A 430 17.29 16.45 -9.97
C LYS A 430 18.44 16.99 -9.12
N LEU A 431 19.48 17.57 -9.73
CA LEU A 431 20.59 18.18 -9.02
C LEU A 431 20.10 19.24 -8.02
N LEU A 432 19.19 20.12 -8.45
CA LEU A 432 18.66 21.17 -7.60
C LEU A 432 17.81 20.63 -6.44
N ASN A 433 16.98 19.60 -6.68
CA ASN A 433 16.29 18.88 -5.61
C ASN A 433 17.29 18.28 -4.60
N ASP A 434 18.30 17.61 -5.11
CA ASP A 434 19.32 16.93 -4.32
C ASP A 434 20.13 17.95 -3.49
N LEU A 435 20.30 19.19 -3.97
CA LEU A 435 20.93 20.28 -3.21
C LEU A 435 20.02 20.88 -2.12
N LEU A 436 18.75 21.14 -2.44
CA LEU A 436 17.84 21.92 -1.57
C LEU A 436 17.06 21.06 -0.57
N ALA A 437 16.69 19.83 -0.94
CA ALA A 437 15.89 18.96 -0.06
C ALA A 437 16.57 18.63 1.28
N PRO A 438 17.90 18.40 1.35
CA PRO A 438 18.60 18.21 2.63
C PRO A 438 18.47 19.43 3.55
N VAL A 439 18.72 20.63 3.01
CA VAL A 439 18.64 21.90 3.76
C VAL A 439 17.21 22.15 4.23
N TYR A 440 16.22 21.93 3.37
CA TYR A 440 14.81 22.02 3.77
C TYR A 440 14.47 21.03 4.90
N LEU A 441 14.91 19.77 4.80
CA LEU A 441 14.63 18.76 5.81
C LEU A 441 15.31 19.03 7.15
N GLU A 442 16.49 19.65 7.14
CA GLU A 442 17.18 20.11 8.35
C GLU A 442 16.38 21.21 9.05
N VAL A 443 15.90 22.20 8.29
CA VAL A 443 15.13 23.34 8.83
C VAL A 443 13.73 22.93 9.28
N ALA A 444 13.04 22.08 8.52
CA ALA A 444 11.63 21.73 8.72
C ALA A 444 11.46 20.32 9.34
N GLN A 445 12.47 19.82 10.05
CA GLN A 445 12.46 18.45 10.58
C GLN A 445 11.29 18.20 11.54
N GLU A 446 10.94 19.18 12.36
CA GLU A 446 9.89 19.08 13.38
C GLU A 446 8.48 19.28 12.80
N THR A 447 8.37 19.95 11.65
CA THR A 447 7.09 20.35 11.03
C THR A 447 6.76 19.53 9.78
N THR A 448 7.67 18.66 9.33
CA THR A 448 7.46 17.81 8.15
C THR A 448 7.26 16.35 8.54
N PHE A 449 6.10 15.78 8.20
CA PHE A 449 5.89 14.34 8.31
C PHE A 449 6.53 13.61 7.13
N ILE A 450 7.32 12.58 7.41
CA ILE A 450 8.00 11.78 6.37
C ILE A 450 7.10 10.64 5.88
N ASN A 451 6.31 10.05 6.79
CA ASN A 451 5.40 8.95 6.54
C ASN A 451 4.48 8.75 7.77
N SER A 452 3.50 7.86 7.65
CA SER A 452 2.50 7.57 8.69
C SER A 452 3.10 6.97 9.97
N ILE A 453 4.23 6.26 9.90
CA ILE A 453 4.89 5.65 11.07
C ILE A 453 5.58 6.72 11.90
N GLY A 454 6.26 7.68 11.26
CA GLY A 454 6.82 8.84 11.94
C GLY A 454 5.76 9.74 12.56
N PHE A 455 4.64 9.92 11.85
CA PHE A 455 3.48 10.64 12.37
C PHE A 455 2.84 9.94 13.58
N ALA A 456 2.60 8.63 13.52
CA ALA A 456 2.07 7.84 14.64
C ALA A 456 2.94 7.99 15.90
N ARG A 457 4.28 7.95 15.75
CA ARG A 457 5.21 8.18 16.87
C ARG A 457 5.04 9.55 17.53
N ILE A 458 4.84 10.60 16.73
CA ILE A 458 4.66 11.95 17.27
C ILE A 458 3.33 12.04 18.03
N LEU A 459 2.27 11.46 17.45
CA LEU A 459 0.94 11.48 18.04
C LEU A 459 0.85 10.66 19.34
N GLU A 460 1.49 9.49 19.41
CA GLU A 460 1.55 8.70 20.64
C GLU A 460 2.33 9.41 21.73
N LYS A 461 3.48 10.02 21.40
CA LYS A 461 4.23 10.82 22.38
C LYS A 461 3.43 11.99 22.92
N TYR A 462 2.65 12.66 22.07
CA TYR A 462 1.74 13.73 22.47
C TYR A 462 0.68 13.24 23.45
N ALA A 463 0.11 12.05 23.21
CA ALA A 463 -0.85 11.42 24.11
C ALA A 463 -0.20 10.96 25.44
N GLU A 464 0.98 10.32 25.38
CA GLU A 464 1.75 9.87 26.55
C GLU A 464 2.18 11.02 27.46
N ALA A 465 2.48 12.19 26.89
CA ALA A 465 2.80 13.41 27.63
C ALA A 465 1.56 14.08 28.28
N GLY A 466 0.36 13.53 28.10
CA GLY A 466 -0.87 14.04 28.70
C GLY A 466 -1.48 15.25 27.97
N PHE A 467 -1.01 15.58 26.76
CA PHE A 467 -1.54 16.71 25.98
C PHE A 467 -2.85 16.38 25.25
N LEU A 468 -3.14 15.08 25.04
CA LEU A 468 -4.43 14.63 24.49
C LEU A 468 -5.51 14.62 25.58
N LYS A 469 -6.31 15.69 25.62
CA LYS A 469 -7.45 15.89 26.53
C LYS A 469 -8.74 15.29 25.98
N LEU A 470 -9.75 15.19 26.85
CA LEU A 470 -11.11 14.72 26.50
C LEU A 470 -11.71 15.48 25.30
N ALA A 471 -11.47 16.79 25.23
CA ALA A 471 -12.01 17.68 24.20
C ALA A 471 -11.05 17.93 23.03
N THR A 472 -9.86 17.31 22.99
CA THR A 472 -8.91 17.55 21.89
C THR A 472 -9.52 17.18 20.55
N ASN A 473 -9.47 18.12 19.62
CA ASN A 473 -9.87 17.95 18.23
C ASN A 473 -8.64 17.79 17.34
N PHE A 474 -8.83 17.08 16.23
CA PHE A 474 -7.86 17.00 15.15
C PHE A 474 -8.33 17.87 13.98
N ILE A 475 -7.38 18.56 13.37
CA ILE A 475 -7.62 19.46 12.25
C ILE A 475 -6.83 18.93 11.06
N ILE A 476 -7.53 18.67 9.95
CA ILE A 476 -6.91 18.35 8.66
C ILE A 476 -7.09 19.54 7.74
N ILE A 477 -6.01 20.03 7.15
CA ILE A 477 -6.03 21.12 6.17
C ILE A 477 -5.51 20.58 4.83
N ASP A 478 -6.32 20.68 3.77
CA ASP A 478 -6.00 20.33 2.38
C ASP A 478 -5.67 21.60 1.61
N VAL A 479 -4.45 21.70 1.06
CA VAL A 479 -4.01 22.82 0.22
C VAL A 479 -4.36 22.55 -1.24
N GLU A 480 -5.22 23.38 -1.83
CA GLU A 480 -5.71 23.14 -3.19
C GLU A 480 -4.63 23.38 -4.26
N ASN A 481 -4.37 22.36 -5.09
CA ASN A 481 -3.56 22.46 -6.31
C ASN A 481 -2.16 23.08 -6.10
N LEU A 482 -1.52 22.79 -4.96
CA LEU A 482 -0.25 23.37 -4.51
C LEU A 482 0.78 23.62 -5.64
N TYR A 483 1.03 22.63 -6.49
CA TYR A 483 2.05 22.73 -7.55
C TYR A 483 1.72 23.66 -8.71
N THR A 484 0.47 24.10 -8.88
CA THR A 484 0.06 24.98 -10.00
C THR A 484 -0.30 26.39 -9.55
N VAL A 485 -0.47 26.64 -8.26
CA VAL A 485 -0.94 27.94 -7.74
C VAL A 485 0.18 28.90 -7.35
N ILE A 486 1.37 28.37 -7.01
CA ILE A 486 2.50 29.18 -6.54
C ILE A 486 2.92 30.19 -7.62
N PRO A 487 2.90 31.51 -7.35
CA PRO A 487 3.35 32.51 -8.29
C PRO A 487 4.86 32.36 -8.53
N ARG A 488 5.31 32.42 -9.78
CA ARG A 488 6.73 32.19 -10.13
C ARG A 488 7.66 33.19 -9.42
N GLY A 489 7.33 34.48 -9.45
CA GLY A 489 8.09 35.51 -8.76
C GLY A 489 8.09 35.32 -7.25
N GLY A 490 6.90 35.07 -6.66
CA GLY A 490 6.76 34.87 -5.21
C GLY A 490 7.54 33.65 -4.70
N GLY A 491 7.52 32.52 -5.43
CA GLY A 491 8.28 31.35 -5.01
C GLY A 491 9.78 31.45 -5.25
N ILE A 492 10.25 32.17 -6.27
CA ILE A 492 11.67 32.51 -6.37
C ILE A 492 12.10 33.42 -5.20
N ASN A 493 11.27 34.39 -4.82
CA ASN A 493 11.57 35.26 -3.68
C ASN A 493 11.60 34.48 -2.35
N ALA A 494 10.68 33.53 -2.16
CA ALA A 494 10.71 32.62 -1.00
C ALA A 494 11.99 31.77 -1.00
N LEU A 495 12.42 31.27 -2.16
CA LEU A 495 13.69 30.54 -2.29
C LEU A 495 14.90 31.43 -1.96
N ILE A 496 14.91 32.70 -2.39
CA ILE A 496 15.97 33.65 -2.05
C ILE A 496 16.06 33.82 -0.53
N ARG A 497 14.94 34.18 0.13
CA ARG A 497 14.91 34.36 1.59
C ARG A 497 15.31 33.10 2.35
N PHE A 498 14.86 31.93 1.88
CA PHE A 498 15.26 30.64 2.44
C PHE A 498 16.77 30.42 2.35
N LEU A 499 17.37 30.67 1.19
CA LEU A 499 18.81 30.51 0.98
C LEU A 499 19.63 31.51 1.78
N GLU A 500 19.22 32.78 1.82
CA GLU A 500 19.89 33.82 2.63
C GLU A 500 19.89 33.47 4.11
N LYS A 501 18.80 32.87 4.60
CA LYS A 501 18.66 32.50 6.01
C LYS A 501 19.40 31.22 6.38
N TYR A 502 19.41 30.20 5.50
CA TYR A 502 19.85 28.85 5.87
C TYR A 502 21.07 28.32 5.10
N ALA A 503 21.50 28.97 4.00
CA ALA A 503 22.71 28.56 3.29
C ALA A 503 23.96 29.06 4.02
N LYS A 504 24.84 28.14 4.40
CA LYS A 504 26.10 28.48 5.09
C LYS A 504 27.01 29.28 4.14
N ASN A 505 27.46 30.45 4.57
CA ASN A 505 28.33 31.34 3.78
C ASN A 505 27.74 31.73 2.41
N ASN A 506 26.42 31.82 2.27
CA ASN A 506 25.72 32.09 1.00
C ASN A 506 25.98 31.04 -0.10
N LYS A 507 26.18 29.77 0.28
CA LYS A 507 26.45 28.66 -0.64
C LYS A 507 25.88 27.34 -0.12
N ILE A 508 25.59 26.43 -1.05
CA ILE A 508 25.31 25.01 -0.77
C ILE A 508 26.31 24.19 -1.58
N GLY A 509 27.27 23.58 -0.89
CA GLY A 509 28.39 22.91 -1.53
C GLY A 509 29.20 23.89 -2.42
N PRO A 510 29.41 23.58 -3.71
CA PRO A 510 30.17 24.45 -4.62
C PRO A 510 29.30 25.54 -5.28
N PHE A 511 27.98 25.57 -5.00
CA PHE A 511 27.04 26.46 -5.64
C PHE A 511 26.69 27.64 -4.73
N ASN A 512 26.92 28.86 -5.21
CA ASN A 512 26.42 30.06 -4.53
C ASN A 512 24.93 30.29 -4.85
N ILE A 513 24.30 31.25 -4.16
CA ILE A 513 22.87 31.57 -4.34
C ILE A 513 22.54 31.90 -5.81
N ASP A 514 23.33 32.73 -6.50
CA ASP A 514 23.10 33.09 -7.92
C ASP A 514 23.06 31.86 -8.84
N MET A 515 23.99 30.92 -8.66
CA MET A 515 24.02 29.67 -9.44
C MET A 515 22.77 28.81 -9.21
N ILE A 516 22.33 28.70 -7.95
CA ILE A 516 21.11 27.97 -7.57
C ILE A 516 19.89 28.62 -8.20
N LEU A 517 19.80 29.95 -8.16
CA LEU A 517 18.70 30.72 -8.76
C LEU A 517 18.69 30.61 -10.29
N LYS A 518 19.85 30.63 -10.96
CA LYS A 518 19.94 30.41 -12.41
C LYS A 518 19.41 29.03 -12.83
N MET A 519 19.77 27.98 -12.08
CA MET A 519 19.21 26.65 -12.30
C MET A 519 17.70 26.60 -12.03
N ALA A 520 17.23 27.22 -10.94
CA ALA A 520 15.80 27.28 -10.61
C ALA A 520 14.99 27.98 -11.71
N ARG A 521 15.48 29.14 -12.18
CA ARG A 521 14.88 29.91 -13.28
C ARG A 521 14.88 29.12 -14.58
N LEU A 522 15.99 28.47 -14.94
CA LEU A 522 16.03 27.57 -16.10
C LEU A 522 14.88 26.56 -16.05
N ILE A 523 14.70 25.85 -14.93
CA ILE A 523 13.66 24.81 -14.81
C ILE A 523 12.25 25.40 -14.88
N LEU A 524 12.00 26.53 -14.23
CA LEU A 524 10.66 27.14 -14.17
C LEU A 524 10.28 27.89 -15.46
N ASP A 525 11.24 28.57 -16.08
CA ASP A 525 11.03 29.38 -17.29
C ASP A 525 10.93 28.50 -18.53
N THR A 526 11.66 27.39 -18.58
CA THR A 526 11.68 26.47 -19.73
C THR A 526 10.75 25.26 -19.59
N ASN A 527 9.74 25.36 -18.72
CA ASN A 527 8.75 24.31 -18.50
C ASN A 527 7.71 24.26 -19.63
N TYR A 528 8.17 23.82 -20.80
CA TYR A 528 7.37 23.63 -22.00
C TYR A 528 7.00 22.16 -22.19
N PHE A 529 5.81 21.90 -22.71
CA PHE A 529 5.32 20.56 -22.97
C PHE A 529 4.34 20.50 -24.14
N ALA A 530 4.20 19.30 -24.71
CA ALA A 530 3.21 19.00 -25.73
C ALA A 530 1.89 18.51 -25.12
N TYR A 531 0.76 18.99 -25.66
CA TYR A 531 -0.58 18.49 -25.38
C TYR A 531 -1.47 18.71 -26.61
N LYS A 532 -2.25 17.70 -27.01
CA LYS A 532 -3.13 17.74 -28.21
C LYS A 532 -2.47 18.34 -29.47
N ASN A 533 -1.27 17.86 -29.81
CA ASN A 533 -0.48 18.36 -30.94
C ASN A 533 -0.14 19.87 -30.90
N LYS A 534 -0.20 20.51 -29.72
CA LYS A 534 0.17 21.90 -29.49
C LYS A 534 1.23 22.01 -28.40
N TYR A 535 1.96 23.12 -28.40
CA TYR A 535 2.95 23.44 -27.38
C TYR A 535 2.35 24.36 -26.32
N TYR A 536 2.70 24.09 -25.05
CA TYR A 536 2.26 24.88 -23.92
C TYR A 536 3.44 25.21 -23.02
N GLN A 537 3.35 26.33 -22.31
CA GLN A 537 4.26 26.70 -21.23
C GLN A 537 3.50 26.74 -19.91
N GLN A 538 4.07 26.18 -18.84
CA GLN A 538 3.54 26.38 -17.50
C GLN A 538 4.06 27.70 -16.91
N LYS A 539 3.19 28.70 -16.77
CA LYS A 539 3.51 30.03 -16.24
C LYS A 539 3.48 30.14 -14.72
N ARG A 540 2.68 29.30 -14.06
CA ARG A 540 2.52 29.30 -12.59
C ARG A 540 2.88 27.95 -11.99
N GLY A 541 3.46 28.00 -10.79
CA GLY A 541 3.93 26.85 -10.07
C GLY A 541 5.06 26.10 -10.79
N GLY A 542 5.15 24.80 -10.56
CA GLY A 542 6.12 23.91 -11.20
C GLY A 542 5.47 22.64 -11.76
N ALA A 543 6.13 22.00 -12.72
CA ALA A 543 5.64 20.74 -13.28
C ALA A 543 5.61 19.65 -12.20
N MET A 544 4.46 19.00 -12.00
CA MET A 544 4.31 17.88 -11.07
C MET A 544 5.24 16.68 -11.37
N GLY A 545 5.80 16.61 -12.58
CA GLY A 545 6.78 15.59 -12.98
C GLY A 545 8.25 16.00 -12.83
N SER A 546 8.53 17.22 -12.38
CA SER A 546 9.90 17.74 -12.17
C SER A 546 10.33 17.51 -10.71
N ALA A 547 11.57 17.04 -10.51
CA ALA A 547 12.10 16.72 -9.17
C ALA A 547 12.20 17.96 -8.26
N PHE A 548 12.64 19.09 -8.81
CA PHE A 548 12.76 20.37 -8.10
C PHE A 548 11.42 20.91 -7.57
N THR A 549 10.32 20.69 -8.28
CA THR A 549 9.01 21.28 -7.95
C THR A 549 8.55 20.98 -6.53
N GLN A 550 8.85 19.79 -6.02
CA GLN A 550 8.43 19.40 -4.67
C GLN A 550 9.14 20.22 -3.58
N VAL A 551 10.47 20.31 -3.64
CA VAL A 551 11.23 21.11 -2.65
C VAL A 551 10.93 22.60 -2.80
N TYR A 552 10.73 23.09 -4.02
CA TYR A 552 10.30 24.46 -4.28
C TYR A 552 8.96 24.80 -3.60
N ALA A 553 7.95 23.92 -3.76
CA ALA A 553 6.66 24.11 -3.12
C ALA A 553 6.75 24.02 -1.59
N ASN A 554 7.57 23.10 -1.08
CA ASN A 554 7.83 22.97 0.35
C ASN A 554 8.47 24.22 0.95
N ILE A 555 9.44 24.84 0.27
CA ILE A 555 10.06 26.10 0.71
C ILE A 555 9.05 27.24 0.73
N TYR A 556 8.21 27.34 -0.29
CA TYR A 556 7.13 28.35 -0.31
C TYR A 556 6.14 28.16 0.84
N MET A 557 5.71 26.91 1.07
CA MET A 557 4.80 26.58 2.16
C MET A 557 5.42 26.84 3.53
N LEU A 558 6.71 26.58 3.71
CA LEU A 558 7.43 26.84 4.98
C LEU A 558 7.30 28.29 5.42
N GLU A 559 7.34 29.24 4.49
CA GLU A 559 7.15 30.66 4.81
C GLU A 559 5.70 30.98 5.18
N TRP A 560 4.73 30.43 4.43
CA TRP A 560 3.31 30.63 4.70
C TRP A 560 2.88 30.06 6.06
N GLU A 561 3.40 28.88 6.43
CA GLU A 561 2.96 28.13 7.62
C GLU A 561 3.54 28.61 8.96
N GLN A 562 4.45 29.59 8.97
CA GLN A 562 5.15 30.02 10.20
C GLN A 562 4.21 30.40 11.34
N ASP A 563 3.14 31.15 11.07
CA ASP A 563 2.23 31.64 12.12
C ASP A 563 1.49 30.45 12.77
N LEU A 564 1.06 29.46 11.98
CA LEU A 564 0.44 28.24 12.47
C LEU A 564 1.43 27.40 13.27
N ILE A 565 2.69 27.28 12.83
CA ILE A 565 3.74 26.57 13.59
C ILE A 565 3.94 27.24 14.95
N GLN A 566 4.09 28.56 14.99
CA GLN A 566 4.33 29.32 16.21
C GLN A 566 3.14 29.21 17.18
N HIS A 567 1.92 29.33 16.65
CA HIS A 567 0.69 29.15 17.41
C HIS A 567 0.61 27.78 18.09
N GLN A 568 0.89 26.70 17.33
CA GLN A 568 0.88 25.34 17.88
C GLN A 568 1.99 25.11 18.90
N ALA A 569 3.20 25.61 18.63
CA ALA A 569 4.32 25.50 19.54
C ALA A 569 4.02 26.16 20.90
N ALA A 570 3.41 27.37 20.89
CA ALA A 570 3.03 28.07 22.11
C ALA A 570 2.03 27.30 22.98
N LYS A 571 1.23 26.42 22.36
CA LYS A 571 0.18 25.63 23.02
C LYS A 571 0.58 24.18 23.30
N HIS A 572 1.83 23.81 22.98
CA HIS A 572 2.31 22.43 23.03
C HIS A 572 1.49 21.48 22.14
N GLU A 573 0.93 21.99 21.04
CA GLU A 573 0.09 21.26 20.11
C GLU A 573 0.88 20.79 18.89
N ILE A 574 0.39 19.75 18.22
CA ILE A 574 1.03 19.22 17.02
C ILE A 574 0.75 20.16 15.85
N TYR A 575 1.81 20.48 15.11
CA TYR A 575 1.75 20.90 13.73
C TYR A 575 2.58 19.95 12.88
N GLY A 576 2.06 19.52 11.74
CA GLY A 576 2.95 19.03 10.70
C GLY A 576 2.30 18.82 9.35
N ARG A 577 3.13 18.85 8.31
CA ARG A 577 2.70 18.77 6.91
C ARG A 577 3.28 17.56 6.21
N TYR A 578 2.45 16.89 5.42
CA TYR A 578 2.85 15.93 4.40
C TYR A 578 2.46 16.46 3.02
N ILE A 579 3.40 17.12 2.35
CA ILE A 579 3.19 17.72 1.02
C ILE A 579 2.04 18.74 1.04
N ASP A 580 0.84 18.37 0.58
CA ASP A 580 -0.38 19.18 0.46
C ASP A 580 -1.35 19.01 1.64
N ASP A 581 -1.17 17.97 2.45
CA ASP A 581 -2.02 17.68 3.62
C ASP A 581 -1.31 18.15 4.91
N ILE A 582 -1.96 18.97 5.73
CA ILE A 582 -1.48 19.41 7.06
C ILE A 582 -2.36 18.77 8.15
N PHE A 583 -1.72 18.38 9.25
CA PHE A 583 -2.38 17.90 10.46
C PHE A 583 -2.03 18.78 11.65
N MET A 584 -3.04 19.12 12.43
CA MET A 584 -2.91 19.87 13.68
C MET A 584 -3.79 19.23 14.78
N THR A 585 -3.39 19.39 16.04
CA THR A 585 -4.27 19.13 17.20
C THR A 585 -4.75 20.43 17.78
N THR A 586 -5.92 20.47 18.43
CA THR A 586 -6.33 21.65 19.20
C THR A 586 -7.15 21.28 20.44
N ASN A 587 -6.85 21.94 21.54
CA ASN A 587 -7.59 21.95 22.81
C ASN A 587 -8.35 23.25 23.02
N GLU A 588 -8.26 24.19 22.08
CA GLU A 588 -8.89 25.49 22.16
C GLU A 588 -10.39 25.42 21.86
N PRO A 589 -11.15 26.46 22.27
CA PRO A 589 -12.48 26.69 21.75
C PRO A 589 -12.48 26.75 20.22
N LEU A 590 -13.54 26.19 19.61
CA LEU A 590 -13.64 26.10 18.16
C LEU A 590 -13.57 27.47 17.46
N GLU A 591 -14.07 28.52 18.12
CA GLU A 591 -14.06 29.89 17.61
C GLU A 591 -12.66 30.46 17.47
N GLU A 592 -11.79 30.26 18.48
CA GLU A 592 -10.42 30.76 18.49
C GLU A 592 -9.59 30.11 17.38
N ILE A 593 -9.64 28.78 17.29
CA ILE A 593 -8.89 28.06 16.27
C ILE A 593 -9.43 28.33 14.86
N THR A 594 -10.75 28.52 14.70
CA THR A 594 -11.34 28.88 13.41
C THR A 594 -10.86 30.24 12.94
N LYS A 595 -10.74 31.23 13.84
CA LYS A 595 -10.20 32.55 13.52
C LYS A 595 -8.77 32.47 13.00
N GLU A 596 -7.92 31.64 13.61
CA GLU A 596 -6.54 31.44 13.14
C GLU A 596 -6.49 30.76 11.76
N LEU A 597 -7.35 29.76 11.53
CA LEU A 597 -7.46 29.12 10.21
C LEU A 597 -7.95 30.11 9.14
N ASP A 598 -8.89 30.98 9.48
CA ASP A 598 -9.39 32.03 8.57
C ASP A 598 -8.33 33.09 8.28
N ASN A 599 -7.48 33.42 9.26
CA ASN A 599 -6.33 34.30 9.06
C ASN A 599 -5.31 33.65 8.11
N ALA A 600 -4.99 32.38 8.32
CA ALA A 600 -4.09 31.62 7.44
C ALA A 600 -4.63 31.54 5.99
N ALA A 601 -5.95 31.37 5.82
CA ALA A 601 -6.61 31.36 4.52
C ALA A 601 -6.53 32.71 3.78
N ARG A 602 -6.43 33.83 4.51
CA ARG A 602 -6.34 35.19 3.96
C ARG A 602 -4.90 35.69 3.78
N LYS A 603 -3.91 35.01 4.38
CA LYS A 603 -2.49 35.40 4.38
C LYS A 603 -1.87 35.48 2.97
N ASP A 604 -2.24 34.56 2.08
CA ASP A 604 -1.75 34.54 0.70
C ASP A 604 -2.89 34.19 -0.25
N VAL A 605 -3.21 35.12 -1.16
CA VAL A 605 -4.26 34.96 -2.18
C VAL A 605 -4.08 33.73 -3.07
N ASN A 606 -2.85 33.21 -3.19
CA ASN A 606 -2.53 32.04 -3.99
C ASN A 606 -2.77 30.72 -3.25
N ILE A 607 -2.80 30.72 -1.92
CA ILE A 607 -2.96 29.53 -1.10
C ILE A 607 -4.41 29.42 -0.65
N LYS A 608 -5.13 28.48 -1.26
CA LYS A 608 -6.50 28.12 -0.85
C LYS A 608 -6.47 26.88 0.01
N ILE A 609 -7.02 26.97 1.20
CA ILE A 609 -7.10 25.85 2.15
C ILE A 609 -8.54 25.43 2.39
N LYS A 610 -8.72 24.13 2.64
CA LYS A 610 -9.97 23.55 3.15
C LYS A 610 -9.65 22.76 4.40
N TYR A 611 -10.37 23.01 5.49
CA TYR A 611 -10.12 22.30 6.74
C TYR A 611 -11.34 21.55 7.27
N LYS A 612 -11.06 20.55 8.09
CA LYS A 612 -12.06 19.79 8.86
C LYS A 612 -11.56 19.62 10.29
N ILE A 613 -12.45 19.83 11.25
CA ILE A 613 -12.17 19.73 12.69
C ILE A 613 -13.05 18.62 13.26
N SER A 614 -12.44 17.63 13.92
CA SER A 614 -13.15 16.49 14.49
C SER A 614 -12.29 15.72 15.49
N GLN A 615 -12.90 15.07 16.46
CA GLN A 615 -12.24 14.10 17.35
C GLN A 615 -11.93 12.77 16.66
N THR A 616 -12.49 12.51 15.47
CA THR A 616 -12.16 11.36 14.62
C THR A 616 -11.83 11.84 13.21
N THR A 617 -10.67 11.46 12.71
CA THR A 617 -10.20 11.87 11.39
C THR A 617 -9.33 10.82 10.71
N GLU A 618 -8.97 11.10 9.46
CA GLU A 618 -8.11 10.27 8.63
C GLU A 618 -6.93 11.13 8.18
N PHE A 619 -5.70 10.67 8.40
CA PHE A 619 -4.50 11.34 7.92
C PHE A 619 -3.51 10.29 7.41
N LEU A 620 -2.96 10.52 6.20
CA LEU A 620 -2.14 9.56 5.49
C LEU A 620 -2.83 8.18 5.32
N ASP A 621 -2.30 7.17 6.01
CA ASP A 621 -2.73 5.77 5.98
C ASP A 621 -3.40 5.36 7.31
N MET A 622 -3.78 6.33 8.15
CA MET A 622 -4.26 6.10 9.51
C MET A 622 -5.64 6.69 9.74
N SER A 623 -6.46 5.95 10.49
CA SER A 623 -7.66 6.47 11.15
C SER A 623 -7.28 6.77 12.59
N ILE A 624 -7.71 7.94 13.07
CA ILE A 624 -7.30 8.50 14.35
C ILE A 624 -8.57 8.91 15.07
N THR A 625 -8.73 8.44 16.30
CA THR A 625 -9.86 8.78 17.16
C THR A 625 -9.34 9.14 18.55
N ASN A 626 -9.78 10.28 19.05
CA ASN A 626 -9.71 10.62 20.46
C ASN A 626 -10.95 10.04 21.14
N TYR A 627 -10.76 8.97 21.89
CA TYR A 627 -11.83 8.35 22.68
C TYR A 627 -11.69 8.78 24.13
N ASN A 628 -12.30 9.92 24.47
CA ASN A 628 -12.29 10.48 25.83
C ASN A 628 -10.87 10.66 26.43
N GLY A 629 -9.93 11.21 25.65
CA GLY A 629 -8.53 11.38 26.04
C GLY A 629 -7.64 10.17 25.73
N ILE A 630 -8.22 9.07 25.23
CA ILE A 630 -7.46 7.86 24.84
C ILE A 630 -7.26 7.85 23.33
N LEU A 631 -6.01 7.86 22.89
CA LEU A 631 -5.65 7.74 21.48
C LEU A 631 -5.96 6.34 20.93
N LYS A 632 -6.85 6.27 19.94
CA LYS A 632 -7.10 5.05 19.15
C LYS A 632 -6.66 5.27 17.71
N THR A 633 -5.76 4.43 17.22
CA THR A 633 -5.34 4.45 15.82
C THR A 633 -5.54 3.10 15.16
N SER A 634 -5.85 3.11 13.87
CA SER A 634 -5.96 1.92 13.03
C SER A 634 -5.55 2.22 11.60
N VAL A 635 -5.35 1.17 10.79
CA VAL A 635 -5.06 1.33 9.37
C VAL A 635 -6.29 1.86 8.64
N PHE A 636 -6.16 3.01 7.99
CA PHE A 636 -7.23 3.56 7.18
C PHE A 636 -7.25 2.97 5.76
N HIS A 637 -8.45 2.56 5.33
CA HIS A 637 -8.72 2.11 3.96
C HIS A 637 -9.81 2.98 3.34
N LYS A 638 -9.50 3.60 2.21
CA LYS A 638 -10.48 4.40 1.48
C LYS A 638 -11.72 3.55 1.12
N PRO A 639 -12.92 4.16 1.02
CA PRO A 639 -14.13 3.46 0.59
C PRO A 639 -14.05 2.79 -0.79
N THR A 640 -13.07 3.17 -1.62
CA THR A 640 -12.83 2.58 -2.94
C THR A 640 -11.60 1.66 -2.98
N ALA A 641 -11.02 1.35 -1.82
CA ALA A 641 -9.82 0.53 -1.69
C ALA A 641 -10.13 -0.96 -1.89
N VAL A 642 -9.95 -1.43 -3.12
CA VAL A 642 -10.08 -2.85 -3.45
C VAL A 642 -9.04 -3.70 -2.71
N PRO A 643 -9.38 -4.94 -2.30
CA PRO A 643 -8.50 -5.84 -1.54
C PRO A 643 -7.42 -6.45 -2.45
N TYR A 644 -6.57 -5.61 -3.03
CA TYR A 644 -5.55 -6.01 -3.99
C TYR A 644 -4.17 -6.14 -3.37
N TYR A 645 -3.64 -7.34 -3.48
CA TYR A 645 -2.22 -7.62 -3.44
C TYR A 645 -1.76 -8.11 -4.81
N LEU A 646 -0.46 -8.08 -5.06
CA LEU A 646 0.09 -8.73 -6.25
C LEU A 646 -0.39 -10.19 -6.27
N PRO A 647 -1.13 -10.63 -7.32
CA PRO A 647 -1.69 -11.98 -7.35
C PRO A 647 -0.58 -13.03 -7.22
N TYR A 648 -0.83 -14.07 -6.42
CA TYR A 648 0.15 -15.15 -6.21
C TYR A 648 0.52 -15.87 -7.51
N THR A 649 -0.39 -15.82 -8.48
CA THR A 649 -0.20 -16.43 -9.79
C THR A 649 0.70 -15.58 -10.70
N SER A 650 0.99 -14.32 -10.37
CA SER A 650 1.83 -13.44 -11.20
C SER A 650 3.27 -13.97 -11.34
N ASP A 651 3.94 -13.60 -12.44
CA ASP A 651 5.30 -14.05 -12.73
C ASP A 651 6.41 -13.28 -11.96
N HIS A 652 6.47 -13.50 -10.63
CA HIS A 652 7.45 -12.88 -9.74
C HIS A 652 8.21 -13.93 -8.90
N PRO A 653 9.42 -13.59 -8.42
CA PRO A 653 10.16 -14.46 -7.51
C PRO A 653 9.41 -14.73 -6.20
N ASN A 654 9.56 -15.94 -5.67
CA ASN A 654 8.90 -16.38 -4.43
C ASN A 654 9.15 -15.45 -3.22
N HIS A 655 10.32 -14.82 -3.12
CA HIS A 655 10.61 -13.89 -2.02
C HIS A 655 9.72 -12.64 -2.04
N ILE A 656 9.26 -12.19 -3.22
CA ILE A 656 8.29 -11.09 -3.35
C ILE A 656 6.96 -11.51 -2.72
N HIS A 657 6.46 -12.69 -3.07
CA HIS A 657 5.23 -13.24 -2.49
C HIS A 657 5.32 -13.49 -0.98
N ARG A 658 6.49 -13.91 -0.47
CA ARG A 658 6.72 -14.11 0.97
C ARG A 658 6.72 -12.80 1.76
N ASN A 659 7.26 -11.73 1.18
CA ASN A 659 7.40 -10.45 1.86
C ASN A 659 6.10 -9.63 1.90
N ILE A 660 5.14 -9.88 0.99
CA ILE A 660 3.86 -9.17 0.97
C ILE A 660 3.06 -9.37 2.27
N PRO A 661 2.76 -10.60 2.72
CA PRO A 661 2.06 -10.82 4.00
C PRO A 661 2.83 -10.25 5.20
N TYR A 662 4.14 -10.47 5.25
CA TYR A 662 5.00 -10.03 6.36
C TYR A 662 4.97 -8.50 6.52
N ASN A 663 5.17 -7.76 5.42
CA ASN A 663 5.19 -6.30 5.46
C ASN A 663 3.79 -5.72 5.73
N ALA A 664 2.72 -6.39 5.30
CA ALA A 664 1.36 -5.99 5.60
C ALA A 664 1.07 -6.09 7.12
N LEU A 665 1.44 -7.20 7.76
CA LEU A 665 1.34 -7.34 9.22
C LEU A 665 2.24 -6.37 9.97
N GLN A 666 3.45 -6.13 9.49
CA GLN A 666 4.35 -5.16 10.10
C GLN A 666 3.76 -3.73 10.04
N ARG A 667 3.10 -3.36 8.94
CA ARG A 667 2.37 -2.09 8.84
C ARG A 667 1.19 -2.04 9.82
N ALA A 668 0.39 -3.10 9.89
CA ALA A 668 -0.73 -3.17 10.83
C ALA A 668 -0.27 -3.00 12.28
N ALA A 669 0.74 -3.77 12.71
CA ALA A 669 1.28 -3.69 14.07
C ALA A 669 1.93 -2.34 14.41
N ARG A 670 2.38 -1.58 13.40
CA ARG A 670 2.91 -0.22 13.60
C ARG A 670 1.84 0.85 13.73
N LEU A 671 0.68 0.68 13.09
CA LEU A 671 -0.33 1.73 12.99
C LEU A 671 -1.56 1.49 13.89
N CYS A 672 -1.83 0.25 14.28
CA CYS A 672 -2.93 -0.07 15.18
C CYS A 672 -2.49 0.08 16.63
N SER A 673 -3.14 0.98 17.40
CA SER A 673 -2.73 1.25 18.79
C SER A 673 -3.21 0.21 19.80
N ASN A 674 -4.07 -0.74 19.41
CA ASN A 674 -4.56 -1.80 20.29
C ASN A 674 -4.72 -3.13 19.55
N LEU A 675 -4.80 -4.23 20.32
CA LEU A 675 -4.85 -5.59 19.77
C LEU A 675 -6.09 -5.82 18.91
N HIS A 676 -7.25 -5.27 19.29
CA HIS A 676 -8.47 -5.41 18.51
C HIS A 676 -8.31 -4.82 17.11
N ALA A 677 -7.83 -3.57 17.00
CA ALA A 677 -7.60 -2.93 15.71
C ALA A 677 -6.56 -3.67 14.87
N PHE A 678 -5.53 -4.25 15.50
CA PHE A 678 -4.57 -5.12 14.81
C PHE A 678 -5.22 -6.42 14.30
N HIS A 679 -6.08 -7.03 15.11
CA HIS A 679 -6.79 -8.26 14.75
C HIS A 679 -7.71 -8.05 13.54
N SER A 680 -8.53 -6.99 13.56
CA SER A 680 -9.42 -6.66 12.44
C SER A 680 -8.62 -6.42 11.15
N GLU A 681 -7.48 -5.71 11.22
CA GLU A 681 -6.61 -5.50 10.06
C GLU A 681 -5.90 -6.78 9.61
N ARG A 682 -5.46 -7.65 10.54
CA ARG A 682 -4.89 -8.97 10.24
C ARG A 682 -5.87 -9.83 9.44
N LEU A 683 -7.13 -9.90 9.87
CA LEU A 683 -8.19 -10.61 9.16
C LEU A 683 -8.41 -10.00 7.76
N ARG A 684 -8.48 -8.68 7.66
CA ARG A 684 -8.58 -7.97 6.38
C ARG A 684 -7.44 -8.34 5.43
N ILE A 685 -6.21 -8.42 5.92
CA ILE A 685 -5.03 -8.84 5.14
C ILE A 685 -5.17 -10.30 4.70
N GLU A 686 -5.52 -11.21 5.60
CA GLU A 686 -5.68 -12.64 5.33
C GLU A 686 -6.69 -12.91 4.20
N VAL A 687 -7.89 -12.32 4.33
CA VAL A 687 -8.94 -12.45 3.32
C VAL A 687 -8.51 -11.83 1.99
N SER A 688 -7.86 -10.66 2.01
CA SER A 688 -7.33 -10.04 0.79
C SER A 688 -6.30 -10.94 0.10
N LEU A 689 -5.44 -11.63 0.83
CA LEU A 689 -4.46 -12.57 0.27
C LEU A 689 -5.17 -13.77 -0.38
N LEU A 690 -6.20 -14.33 0.26
CA LEU A 690 -7.02 -15.41 -0.30
C LEU A 690 -7.69 -14.99 -1.61
N LEU A 691 -8.28 -13.79 -1.67
CA LEU A 691 -8.87 -13.23 -2.90
C LEU A 691 -7.84 -13.01 -4.03
N ASN A 692 -6.56 -12.87 -3.69
CA ASN A 692 -5.44 -12.78 -4.64
C ASN A 692 -4.76 -14.13 -4.92
N ASN A 693 -5.45 -15.23 -4.62
CA ASN A 693 -5.06 -16.62 -4.87
C ASN A 693 -3.81 -17.09 -4.11
N TYR A 694 -3.50 -16.49 -2.94
CA TYR A 694 -2.46 -17.02 -2.07
C TYR A 694 -2.93 -18.34 -1.43
N PRO A 695 -2.12 -19.41 -1.44
CA PRO A 695 -2.48 -20.67 -0.80
C PRO A 695 -2.66 -20.48 0.72
N PRO A 696 -3.71 -21.03 1.36
CA PRO A 696 -3.94 -20.86 2.80
C PRO A 696 -2.74 -21.25 3.65
N LYS A 697 -2.13 -22.43 3.40
CA LYS A 697 -0.90 -22.87 4.09
C LYS A 697 0.26 -21.88 3.94
N PHE A 698 0.38 -21.22 2.79
CA PHE A 698 1.42 -20.22 2.56
C PHE A 698 1.17 -18.97 3.43
N ILE A 699 -0.08 -18.51 3.52
CA ILE A 699 -0.48 -17.38 4.36
C ILE A 699 -0.17 -17.69 5.83
N THR A 700 -0.65 -18.84 6.34
CA THR A 700 -0.40 -19.27 7.72
C THR A 700 1.09 -19.29 8.03
N ASN A 701 1.92 -19.87 7.16
CA ASN A 701 3.37 -19.92 7.36
C ASN A 701 4.02 -18.53 7.39
N GLN A 702 3.57 -17.59 6.54
CA GLN A 702 4.13 -16.23 6.56
C GLN A 702 3.65 -15.42 7.77
N PHE A 703 2.42 -15.65 8.25
CA PHE A 703 1.91 -15.05 9.47
C PHE A 703 2.68 -15.56 10.68
N LEU A 704 2.84 -16.88 10.83
CA LEU A 704 3.66 -17.50 11.87
C LEU A 704 5.09 -16.96 11.86
N ARG A 705 5.71 -16.85 10.67
CA ARG A 705 7.04 -16.23 10.51
C ARG A 705 7.08 -14.81 11.09
N PHE A 706 6.04 -14.00 10.89
CA PHE A 706 5.99 -12.65 11.47
C PHE A 706 5.98 -12.69 13.00
N PHE A 707 5.15 -13.54 13.60
CA PHE A 707 5.07 -13.65 15.07
C PHE A 707 6.35 -14.24 15.68
N GLN A 708 6.93 -15.28 15.07
CA GLN A 708 8.18 -15.93 15.48
C GLN A 708 9.37 -14.98 15.44
N VAL A 709 9.55 -14.25 14.33
CA VAL A 709 10.67 -13.28 14.18
C VAL A 709 10.57 -12.18 15.23
N ASN A 710 9.35 -11.81 15.64
CA ASN A 710 9.12 -10.80 16.65
C ASN A 710 9.05 -11.35 18.08
N ARG A 711 9.16 -12.67 18.28
CA ARG A 711 9.08 -13.38 19.58
C ARG A 711 7.75 -13.15 20.31
N VAL A 712 6.64 -13.22 19.58
CA VAL A 712 5.30 -12.97 20.09
C VAL A 712 4.32 -14.07 19.70
N ASP A 713 4.78 -15.31 19.72
CA ASP A 713 3.97 -16.49 19.36
C ASP A 713 2.73 -16.65 20.26
N LEU A 714 2.81 -16.17 21.50
CA LEU A 714 1.72 -16.19 22.47
C LEU A 714 0.57 -15.23 22.11
N LEU A 715 0.80 -14.19 21.29
CA LEU A 715 -0.28 -13.31 20.81
C LEU A 715 -1.34 -14.07 20.03
N ILE A 716 -0.95 -15.15 19.34
CA ILE A 716 -1.86 -16.01 18.59
C ILE A 716 -2.70 -16.87 19.54
N LYS A 717 -2.16 -17.20 20.73
CA LYS A 717 -2.73 -18.20 21.64
C LYS A 717 -3.59 -17.63 22.76
N ARG A 718 -3.26 -16.43 23.27
CA ARG A 718 -3.85 -15.89 24.51
C ARG A 718 -4.42 -14.47 24.39
N SER A 719 -4.41 -13.86 23.19
CA SER A 719 -4.87 -12.48 22.95
C SER A 719 -4.43 -11.49 24.03
N ASP A 720 -3.12 -11.41 24.27
CA ASP A 720 -2.55 -10.57 25.33
C ASP A 720 -2.25 -9.15 24.83
N GLU A 721 -3.07 -8.18 25.25
CA GLU A 721 -2.88 -6.76 24.95
C GLU A 721 -1.50 -6.26 25.42
N ARG A 722 -0.98 -6.73 26.56
CA ARG A 722 0.31 -6.25 27.07
C ARG A 722 1.47 -6.69 26.17
N SER A 723 1.44 -7.92 25.69
CA SER A 723 2.41 -8.40 24.69
C SER A 723 2.27 -7.65 23.37
N TYR A 724 1.04 -7.30 22.96
CA TYR A 724 0.81 -6.53 21.75
C TYR A 724 1.38 -5.12 21.86
N GLN A 725 1.15 -4.44 22.98
CA GLN A 725 1.68 -3.09 23.21
C GLN A 725 3.22 -3.07 23.15
N LYS A 726 3.89 -4.09 23.71
CA LYS A 726 5.35 -4.24 23.58
C LYS A 726 5.79 -4.43 22.13
N LEU A 727 5.06 -5.23 21.35
CA LEU A 727 5.34 -5.42 19.92
C LEU A 727 5.16 -4.11 19.14
N HIS A 728 4.02 -3.45 19.36
CA HIS A 728 3.64 -2.20 18.73
C HIS A 728 4.71 -1.14 18.97
N GLN A 729 5.06 -0.86 20.24
CA GLN A 729 6.09 0.10 20.59
C GLN A 729 7.47 -0.26 20.01
N LYS A 730 7.86 -1.54 20.05
CA LYS A 730 9.12 -2.00 19.44
C LYS A 730 9.16 -1.75 17.94
N LEU A 731 8.08 -2.05 17.22
CA LEU A 731 8.03 -1.92 15.76
C LEU A 731 7.85 -0.48 15.30
N LEU A 732 7.07 0.30 16.03
CA LEU A 732 6.80 1.71 15.77
C LEU A 732 8.08 2.54 15.90
N ASN A 733 8.87 2.29 16.95
CA ASN A 733 10.15 2.98 17.21
C ASN A 733 11.30 2.59 16.25
N GLN A 734 11.12 1.56 15.42
CA GLN A 734 12.10 1.23 14.39
C GLN A 734 12.03 2.23 13.23
N PRO A 735 13.14 2.87 12.85
CA PRO A 735 13.15 3.79 11.73
C PRO A 735 12.82 3.07 10.43
N THR A 736 12.03 3.73 9.60
CA THR A 736 11.79 3.30 8.23
C THR A 736 13.03 3.54 7.36
N ILE A 737 13.08 2.86 6.21
CA ILE A 737 14.12 3.10 5.19
C ILE A 737 14.14 4.57 4.78
N ARG A 738 12.96 5.18 4.59
CA ARG A 738 12.85 6.58 4.17
C ARG A 738 13.38 7.53 5.25
N GLU A 739 13.05 7.31 6.51
CA GLU A 739 13.60 8.11 7.63
C GLU A 739 15.10 7.93 7.76
N THR A 740 15.61 6.71 7.60
CA THR A 740 17.06 6.45 7.63
C THR A 740 17.76 7.18 6.49
N GLN A 741 17.17 7.17 5.28
CA GLN A 741 17.67 7.93 4.14
C GLN A 741 17.65 9.44 4.41
N CYS A 742 16.55 9.99 4.92
CA CYS A 742 16.44 11.40 5.28
C CYS A 742 17.49 11.79 6.34
N LYS A 743 17.65 11.00 7.40
CA LYS A 743 18.68 11.23 8.43
C LYS A 743 20.11 11.17 7.88
N THR A 744 20.37 10.23 6.97
CA THR A 744 21.68 10.13 6.32
C THR A 744 21.95 11.36 5.46
N ILE A 745 20.92 11.87 4.78
CA ILE A 745 20.98 13.06 3.94
C ILE A 745 21.24 14.31 4.78
N THR A 746 20.54 14.50 5.90
CA THR A 746 20.72 15.66 6.79
C THR A 746 22.08 15.64 7.48
N ASN A 747 22.57 14.48 7.92
CA ASN A 747 23.84 14.38 8.65
C ASN A 747 25.10 14.52 7.77
N ASN A 748 24.97 14.33 6.44
CA ASN A 748 26.10 14.30 5.50
C ASN A 748 25.95 15.31 4.35
N ILE A 749 25.49 16.53 4.64
CA ILE A 749 25.43 17.63 3.64
C ILE A 749 26.76 17.83 2.89
N PRO A 750 27.96 17.74 3.53
CA PRO A 750 29.23 17.89 2.82
C PRO A 750 29.59 16.74 1.88
N LEU A 751 29.08 15.51 2.13
CA LEU A 751 29.36 14.34 1.29
C LEU A 751 28.64 14.40 -0.07
N PHE A 752 27.68 15.32 -0.22
CA PHE A 752 26.91 15.51 -1.45
C PHE A 752 27.68 16.21 -2.57
N LEU A 753 28.91 16.69 -2.34
CA LEU A 753 29.86 16.98 -3.42
C LEU A 753 30.13 15.73 -4.29
N SER A 754 29.92 14.52 -3.75
CA SER A 754 29.94 13.27 -4.51
C SER A 754 28.67 13.02 -5.34
N LEU A 755 27.68 13.93 -5.39
CA LEU A 755 26.40 13.72 -6.10
C LEU A 755 26.54 13.48 -7.61
N LEU A 756 27.59 14.03 -8.19
CA LEU A 756 27.93 13.85 -9.61
C LEU A 756 28.92 12.69 -9.80
N GLU A 757 29.43 12.16 -8.71
CA GLU A 757 30.19 10.93 -8.67
C GLU A 757 29.22 9.77 -8.45
N ILE A 758 29.34 8.77 -9.30
CA ILE A 758 28.54 7.55 -9.23
C ILE A 758 28.72 7.03 -7.80
N LYS A 759 27.63 6.72 -7.05
CA LYS A 759 27.74 5.92 -5.80
C LYS A 759 28.77 4.85 -6.10
N PRO A 760 29.98 4.85 -5.51
CA PRO A 760 31.00 3.91 -5.91
C PRO A 760 30.39 2.54 -5.68
N TRP A 761 30.12 1.83 -6.78
CA TRP A 761 29.61 0.47 -6.69
C TRP A 761 30.71 -0.27 -5.94
N ASP A 762 30.38 -0.79 -4.76
CA ASP A 762 31.34 -1.52 -3.96
C ASP A 762 31.99 -2.57 -4.87
N PRO A 763 33.28 -2.44 -5.21
CA PRO A 763 33.93 -3.34 -6.16
C PRO A 763 33.94 -4.79 -5.64
N LYS A 764 33.66 -4.98 -4.34
CA LYS A 764 33.51 -6.27 -3.68
C LYS A 764 32.10 -6.85 -3.81
N VAL A 765 31.15 -6.18 -4.46
CA VAL A 765 29.78 -6.71 -4.66
C VAL A 765 29.43 -6.79 -6.14
N MET A 766 29.21 -8.01 -6.62
CA MET A 766 28.78 -8.28 -7.99
C MET A 766 27.25 -8.30 -8.07
N TYR A 767 26.67 -7.24 -8.65
CA TYR A 767 25.23 -7.16 -8.88
C TYR A 767 24.85 -7.68 -10.27
N ILE A 768 24.29 -8.89 -10.35
CA ILE A 768 23.92 -9.51 -11.63
C ILE A 768 22.40 -9.42 -11.83
N PRO A 769 21.93 -8.57 -12.76
CA PRO A 769 20.52 -8.51 -13.11
C PRO A 769 20.14 -9.62 -14.09
N TYR A 770 19.23 -10.52 -13.71
CA TYR A 770 18.77 -11.61 -14.57
C TYR A 770 17.27 -11.52 -14.82
N LYS A 771 16.80 -12.01 -15.98
CA LYS A 771 15.37 -12.03 -16.28
C LYS A 771 14.70 -13.19 -15.54
N TYR A 772 13.73 -12.89 -14.68
CA TYR A 772 12.96 -13.92 -13.99
C TYR A 772 11.70 -14.26 -14.78
N GLU A 773 11.52 -15.53 -15.11
CA GLU A 773 10.26 -16.12 -15.57
C GLU A 773 10.03 -17.47 -14.89
N ALA A 774 8.79 -17.72 -14.46
CA ALA A 774 8.33 -18.98 -13.96
C ALA A 774 8.63 -20.08 -14.98
N GLY A 775 9.17 -21.21 -14.52
CA GLY A 775 9.60 -22.31 -15.39
C GLY A 775 11.10 -22.50 -15.34
N THR A 776 11.75 -22.55 -16.49
CA THR A 776 13.16 -22.94 -16.61
C THR A 776 14.12 -21.88 -16.06
N THR A 777 13.86 -20.60 -16.35
CA THR A 777 14.75 -19.49 -15.93
C THR A 777 14.73 -19.19 -14.43
N SER A 778 13.76 -19.71 -13.67
CA SER A 778 13.74 -19.56 -12.21
C SER A 778 14.94 -20.24 -11.52
N ASN A 779 15.57 -21.20 -12.20
CA ASN A 779 16.74 -21.93 -11.71
C ASN A 779 18.06 -21.22 -12.02
N PHE A 780 18.04 -20.12 -12.79
CA PHE A 780 19.25 -19.36 -13.12
C PHE A 780 20.09 -18.99 -11.90
N PRO A 781 19.53 -18.54 -10.76
CA PRO A 781 20.32 -18.24 -9.57
C PRO A 781 21.18 -19.40 -9.08
N GLN A 782 20.61 -20.61 -9.05
CA GLN A 782 21.32 -21.81 -8.64
C GLN A 782 22.45 -22.13 -9.62
N HIS A 783 22.16 -22.10 -10.92
CA HIS A 783 23.16 -22.35 -11.96
C HIS A 783 24.29 -21.32 -11.95
N PHE A 784 23.98 -20.03 -11.74
CA PHE A 784 25.00 -18.98 -11.68
C PHE A 784 25.90 -19.13 -10.45
N HIS A 785 25.32 -19.45 -9.28
CA HIS A 785 26.12 -19.72 -8.07
C HIS A 785 27.01 -20.96 -8.24
N GLN A 786 26.51 -22.03 -8.86
CA GLN A 786 27.30 -23.21 -9.18
C GLN A 786 28.43 -22.88 -10.16
N TRP A 787 28.13 -22.12 -11.21
CA TRP A 787 29.11 -21.63 -12.18
C TRP A 787 30.22 -20.81 -11.51
N TRP A 788 29.86 -19.87 -10.63
CA TRP A 788 30.84 -19.07 -9.90
C TRP A 788 31.69 -19.92 -8.96
N LYS A 789 31.06 -20.85 -8.23
CA LYS A 789 31.75 -21.76 -7.31
C LYS A 789 32.76 -22.64 -8.02
N LYS A 790 32.36 -23.24 -9.15
CA LYS A 790 33.21 -24.11 -9.97
C LYS A 790 34.40 -23.34 -10.57
N ASN A 791 34.13 -22.16 -11.13
CA ASN A 791 35.11 -21.51 -12.01
C ASN A 791 36.01 -20.49 -11.30
N TYR A 792 35.58 -19.90 -10.18
CA TYR A 792 36.30 -18.78 -9.54
C TYR A 792 36.58 -18.95 -8.04
N LEU A 793 35.89 -19.83 -7.31
CA LEU A 793 36.12 -20.09 -5.88
C LEU A 793 37.12 -21.25 -5.65
N TYR A 794 38.42 -20.98 -5.83
CA TYR A 794 39.53 -21.91 -5.52
C TYR A 794 40.38 -21.40 -4.35
N GLN A 795 41.27 -22.24 -3.79
CA GLN A 795 42.19 -21.83 -2.71
C GLN A 795 43.10 -20.67 -3.20
N GLY A 796 43.20 -19.60 -2.41
CA GLY A 796 43.96 -18.39 -2.77
C GLY A 796 43.24 -17.37 -3.67
N SER A 797 42.06 -17.69 -4.22
CA SER A 797 41.35 -16.79 -5.16
C SER A 797 40.81 -15.50 -4.50
N PRO A 798 41.06 -14.31 -5.10
CA PRO A 798 40.42 -13.04 -4.70
C PRO A 798 38.89 -13.09 -4.76
N ALA A 799 38.32 -14.01 -5.55
CA ALA A 799 36.87 -14.18 -5.73
C ALA A 799 36.13 -14.48 -4.42
N LYS A 800 36.80 -15.01 -3.39
CA LYS A 800 36.20 -15.22 -2.05
C LYS A 800 35.73 -13.91 -1.41
N ARG A 801 36.34 -12.78 -1.77
CA ARG A 801 36.00 -11.45 -1.25
C ARG A 801 34.84 -10.80 -1.99
N ILE A 802 34.39 -11.38 -3.11
CA ILE A 802 33.30 -10.84 -3.94
C ILE A 802 31.96 -11.42 -3.49
N GLN A 803 31.08 -10.57 -2.98
CA GLN A 803 29.70 -10.92 -2.66
C GLN A 803 28.84 -10.87 -3.93
N ILE A 804 28.24 -12.00 -4.32
CA ILE A 804 27.30 -12.04 -5.44
C ILE A 804 25.90 -11.66 -4.96
N ARG A 805 25.28 -10.69 -5.63
CA ARG A 805 23.88 -10.31 -5.46
C ARG A 805 23.13 -10.41 -6.78
N LEU A 806 22.28 -11.43 -6.88
CA LEU A 806 21.42 -11.61 -8.05
C LEU A 806 20.16 -10.77 -7.92
N ILE A 807 19.92 -9.89 -8.88
CA ILE A 807 18.76 -9.00 -8.90
C ILE A 807 17.77 -9.48 -9.95
N PRO A 808 16.55 -9.90 -9.58
CA PRO A 808 15.53 -10.29 -10.54
C PRO A 808 15.01 -9.06 -11.29
N ARG A 809 15.05 -9.12 -12.62
CA ARG A 809 14.35 -8.18 -13.50
C ARG A 809 13.02 -8.80 -13.88
N THR A 810 11.94 -8.13 -13.48
CA THR A 810 10.59 -8.55 -13.80
C THR A 810 10.23 -8.22 -15.24
N ASN A 811 9.36 -9.04 -15.82
CA ASN A 811 8.79 -8.83 -17.14
C ASN A 811 7.86 -7.60 -17.17
N LYS A 812 7.44 -7.21 -18.38
CA LYS A 812 6.47 -6.13 -18.56
C LYS A 812 5.18 -6.47 -17.81
N THR A 813 4.71 -5.54 -16.97
CA THR A 813 3.40 -5.64 -16.30
C THR A 813 2.26 -5.33 -17.29
N LEU A 814 1.01 -5.67 -16.94
CA LEU A 814 -0.17 -5.30 -17.74
C LEU A 814 -0.20 -3.81 -18.08
N GLN A 815 0.25 -2.99 -17.16
CA GLN A 815 0.30 -1.56 -17.34
C GLN A 815 1.26 -1.10 -18.44
N HIS A 816 2.37 -1.81 -18.64
CA HIS A 816 3.27 -1.55 -19.75
C HIS A 816 2.67 -1.98 -21.10
N PHE A 817 1.72 -2.93 -21.08
CA PHE A 817 1.04 -3.42 -22.28
C PHE A 817 -0.20 -2.61 -22.65
N LEU A 818 -0.85 -1.95 -21.69
CA LEU A 818 -2.15 -1.29 -21.86
C LEU A 818 -2.08 0.23 -21.87
N ILE A 819 -1.20 0.84 -21.09
CA ILE A 819 -1.16 2.30 -20.99
C ILE A 819 -0.18 2.82 -22.04
N HIS A 820 -0.72 3.36 -23.13
CA HIS A 820 0.04 4.14 -24.08
C HIS A 820 0.52 5.42 -23.39
N LYS A 821 1.85 5.57 -23.34
CA LYS A 821 2.51 6.74 -22.82
C LYS A 821 3.14 7.44 -24.01
N LYS A 822 2.95 8.74 -24.08
CA LYS A 822 3.49 9.71 -25.04
C LYS A 822 2.58 10.02 -26.24
N PRO A 823 2.44 11.31 -26.57
CA PRO A 823 2.02 11.79 -27.88
C PRO A 823 2.86 11.23 -29.03
N SER A 824 2.49 11.56 -30.27
CA SER A 824 3.28 11.20 -31.46
C SER A 824 4.74 11.61 -31.29
N LYS A 825 5.67 10.76 -31.76
CA LYS A 825 7.10 11.07 -31.72
C LYS A 825 7.40 12.38 -32.47
N THR A 826 6.64 12.69 -33.52
CA THR A 826 6.83 13.88 -34.37
C THR A 826 6.74 15.20 -33.62
N ILE A 827 5.88 15.33 -32.60
CA ILE A 827 5.78 16.57 -31.80
C ILE A 827 6.79 16.60 -30.64
N LEU A 828 7.27 15.44 -30.20
CA LEU A 828 8.16 15.34 -29.05
C LEU A 828 9.64 15.46 -29.42
N THR A 829 10.00 15.18 -30.67
CA THR A 829 11.39 15.19 -31.13
C THR A 829 11.56 16.19 -32.26
N ILE A 830 12.77 16.72 -32.42
CA ILE A 830 13.13 17.46 -33.64
C ILE A 830 13.10 16.47 -34.81
N GLN A 831 12.36 16.81 -35.87
CA GLN A 831 12.47 16.08 -37.13
C GLN A 831 13.87 16.35 -37.69
N THR A 832 14.66 15.29 -37.85
CA THR A 832 15.95 15.32 -38.55
C THR A 832 15.76 15.56 -40.02
#